data_AF-A0A8H5BPE7-F1
#
_entry.id   AF-A0A8H5BPE7-F1
#
_cell.length_a   1.000
_cell.length_b   1.000
_cell.length_c   1.000
_cell.angle_alpha   90.00
_cell.angle_beta   90.00
_cell.angle_gamma   90.00
#
_symmetry.space_group_name_H-M   'P 1'
#
loop_
_entity.id
_entity.type
_entity.pdbx_description
1 polymer ?
#
loop_
_entity_poly.entity_id
_entity_poly.type
_entity_poly.pdbx_seq_one_letter_code
_entity_poly.pdbx_strand_id
1 'polypeptide(L)'
;MAPSMPETDRGLHTWTFAMCYNISCLSLCGTGHPSFSSFTVSGQRAAMASDDGPQYDKEKNVYSTQTVDSVSEIASYEDAAVTQGAPTEKISPLGYHVDWISVIFLNVSKMVGTGVFTTPGSILKGVGSVGLSFIFWVIGYLFAGASLAVYLEYASYFPHRSGAEVAYLEKAYPRPAFLIPTTFAVQSVLLSFSSSNAIVLAKYLLVAGGHEITAWNTRGLAVGVFTGIVAICIISTKWSLRLSNAIGVVKVLTLVFISITGLVVLGGHTKVEDPKANFRNSFGGTTSNGNGLATALVKVNFAYAGFENSFSLLNEVKNPVKTMKRYAPLSLTVVFILYMFANVAYFAAISKEEIRKSKELTASLFFVAVFGNHKAVSALSALVAVSSFGNLLAVVIGSSRVIRECGRQGVLPYPRFWASTRPFNTPLGPYLLKWVLTVIVIIAPPAGDAFNFIVDLQSYPANVFSFLVTFGLFSVRKRRANIGAPPTEFRAWNFVLIFSILVNIYLLVLPWVPPAGGIYAGDVSFFYATYCIVGLAILAVSGIFYAFFIILLPKWRNYTIRQFLEKLPDGAQATRLVKVPNADLADRRDTLPDTDFDFIIVGGGTAGSVLANRLTENPSFQVLVIEAGPNNEGVLNSIVPGFAFNLGNSAFDWNFTTVPQNGVNGRTIMFERGHGLGGSSSVNGMVYTRGSSSDYDRFAQVTGDPGWSWNALQPYVKKHEGFTVPVDNHSTVGQFDPSVHGFNGPILTTLPGLLNPSIDIRVITAAQQLRGDFAFNLDMNSGNPLGVGWEQSTTGHGVRSSAATGYLASQFRARPNLHILVETRVTRILKSSGSGMSFRTVELSNGTSSSSPRTTLTATKEVILSAGSIGTPHILLHSGIGSKSDLKAVGISSVLDLPGVGQNLTDHPLFSVGFDLDIRDDADPWGDLFVNSTLQAEAFQLWNTSRTGPDAFFGRLDQIAWVRIPSNSSVFANTPDTSSGPNSAHYELALAGSATSISSGSSVVSPASRGSVTLKTSNPFDAPLIDPGYFSADVDLAIARESVRGFFRFIAAPIWKSVLVGPTAPLINNAPDALLNEIIRNTTSSGAHPIGTASMSPLNAPWGVVDPNLLLKHASGLRVVDASVLPFVPCAHTQAAIYIISERAADIIKAAHA
;
A
#
# COMPACT_ATOMS: atom_id res chain seq x y z
N MET A 1 -9.87 -44.85 -72.49
CA MET A 1 -9.87 -46.09 -71.68
C MET A 1 -9.72 -45.69 -70.22
N ALA A 2 -10.43 -46.34 -69.29
CA ALA A 2 -10.39 -46.13 -67.83
C ALA A 2 -9.58 -47.30 -67.17
N PRO A 3 -9.51 -47.54 -65.83
CA PRO A 3 -10.40 -47.17 -64.68
C PRO A 3 -9.66 -46.38 -63.57
N SER A 4 -10.22 -45.97 -62.41
CA SER A 4 -11.61 -45.80 -61.90
C SER A 4 -11.64 -44.86 -60.66
N MET A 5 -12.81 -44.31 -60.32
CA MET A 5 -13.17 -43.62 -59.05
C MET A 5 -13.30 -44.62 -57.86
N PRO A 6 -13.54 -44.23 -56.57
CA PRO A 6 -14.07 -42.96 -56.00
C PRO A 6 -13.21 -42.39 -54.82
N GLU A 7 -13.60 -41.63 -53.77
CA GLU A 7 -14.89 -41.21 -53.16
C GLU A 7 -14.78 -39.87 -52.35
N THR A 8 -15.36 -39.77 -51.14
CA THR A 8 -15.63 -38.58 -50.29
C THR A 8 -14.78 -38.55 -48.98
N ASP A 9 -14.78 -37.56 -48.06
CA ASP A 9 -15.82 -36.59 -47.67
C ASP A 9 -15.30 -35.26 -47.02
N ARG A 10 -16.21 -34.40 -46.52
CA ARG A 10 -16.02 -32.95 -46.22
C ARG A 10 -15.20 -32.60 -44.97
N GLY A 11 -14.75 -31.34 -44.90
CA GLY A 11 -14.56 -30.61 -43.62
C GLY A 11 -13.76 -29.29 -43.70
N LEU A 12 -14.43 -28.13 -43.76
CA LEU A 12 -13.78 -26.84 -43.42
C LEU A 12 -13.81 -26.62 -41.92
N HIS A 13 -12.70 -26.15 -41.33
CA HIS A 13 -12.74 -25.41 -40.06
C HIS A 13 -11.78 -24.21 -40.05
N THR A 14 -12.22 -23.16 -39.36
CA THR A 14 -11.57 -21.85 -39.27
C THR A 14 -10.50 -21.79 -38.19
N TRP A 15 -9.38 -21.10 -38.46
CA TRP A 15 -8.32 -20.86 -37.49
C TRP A 15 -8.71 -19.76 -36.48
N THR A 16 -9.01 -20.14 -35.24
CA THR A 16 -9.12 -19.22 -34.09
C THR A 16 -7.93 -19.38 -33.17
N PHE A 17 -7.19 -18.29 -32.93
CA PHE A 17 -6.10 -18.26 -31.94
C PHE A 17 -6.65 -18.42 -30.52
N ALA A 18 -6.28 -19.50 -29.85
CA ALA A 18 -6.45 -19.68 -28.41
C ALA A 18 -5.08 -19.93 -27.77
N MET A 19 -4.72 -19.14 -26.76
CA MET A 19 -3.49 -19.28 -26.00
C MET A 19 -3.78 -19.08 -24.51
N CYS A 20 -2.95 -19.69 -23.66
CA CYS A 20 -3.08 -19.74 -22.20
C CYS A 20 -4.31 -20.52 -21.67
N TYR A 21 -4.13 -21.82 -21.40
CA TYR A 21 -4.39 -22.42 -20.09
C TYR A 21 -3.55 -23.70 -19.94
N ASN A 22 -3.19 -24.07 -18.70
CA ASN A 22 -2.40 -25.25 -18.29
C ASN A 22 -1.02 -25.45 -18.94
N ILE A 23 0.04 -25.06 -18.21
CA ILE A 23 1.32 -25.79 -18.21
C ILE A 23 1.68 -26.08 -16.76
N SER A 24 1.69 -27.37 -16.40
CA SER A 24 2.16 -27.85 -15.10
C SER A 24 3.62 -28.27 -15.22
N CYS A 25 4.54 -27.54 -14.59
CA CYS A 25 5.94 -27.97 -14.51
C CYS A 25 6.09 -29.11 -13.50
N LEU A 26 6.80 -30.18 -13.90
CA LEU A 26 7.00 -31.37 -13.07
C LEU A 26 7.96 -31.11 -11.91
N SER A 27 7.72 -31.80 -10.80
CA SER A 27 8.73 -32.06 -9.77
C SER A 27 9.72 -33.12 -10.26
N LEU A 28 11.01 -32.93 -10.01
CA LEU A 28 12.02 -34.00 -10.04
C LEU A 28 13.31 -33.58 -9.32
N CYS A 29 13.87 -34.50 -8.52
CA CYS A 29 15.15 -34.42 -7.78
C CYS A 29 15.27 -33.33 -6.67
N GLY A 30 15.97 -33.58 -5.56
CA GLY A 30 16.61 -34.83 -5.13
C GLY A 30 17.76 -34.60 -4.13
N THR A 31 17.56 -35.05 -2.88
CA THR A 31 18.55 -35.35 -1.82
C THR A 31 20.03 -34.96 -2.02
N GLY A 32 20.59 -34.17 -1.09
CA GLY A 32 22.05 -34.08 -0.93
C GLY A 32 22.57 -32.98 0.02
N HIS A 33 22.79 -33.29 1.29
CA HIS A 33 23.72 -32.53 2.14
C HIS A 33 25.17 -32.89 1.77
N PRO A 34 26.13 -31.97 1.93
CA PRO A 34 27.08 -32.17 3.02
C PRO A 34 27.42 -30.88 3.81
N SER A 35 27.98 -31.09 5.00
CA SER A 35 28.52 -30.06 5.89
C SER A 35 29.93 -29.61 5.49
N PHE A 36 30.30 -28.36 5.78
CA PHE A 36 31.71 -27.94 5.90
C PHE A 36 31.89 -26.98 7.08
N SER A 37 33.09 -27.00 7.68
CA SER A 37 33.36 -26.47 9.02
C SER A 37 34.36 -25.31 9.04
N SER A 38 34.18 -24.42 10.01
CA SER A 38 35.20 -23.65 10.75
C SER A 38 36.47 -23.16 10.02
N PHE A 39 36.65 -21.84 9.96
CA PHE A 39 38.00 -21.22 9.98
C PHE A 39 37.99 -19.96 10.85
N THR A 40 39.00 -19.83 11.71
CA THR A 40 39.23 -18.69 12.61
C THR A 40 40.60 -18.07 12.34
N VAL A 41 40.67 -16.74 12.23
CA VAL A 41 41.93 -15.98 12.24
C VAL A 41 41.70 -14.67 12.99
N SER A 42 42.65 -14.27 13.84
CA SER A 42 42.62 -13.05 14.66
C SER A 42 43.54 -11.96 14.10
N GLY A 43 43.29 -10.69 14.47
CA GLY A 43 44.13 -9.54 14.10
C GLY A 43 43.61 -8.23 14.71
N GLN A 44 44.51 -7.34 15.16
CA GLN A 44 44.15 -6.19 16.01
C GLN A 44 44.23 -4.81 15.31
N ARG A 45 43.29 -3.94 15.71
CA ARG A 45 43.35 -2.47 15.88
C ARG A 45 44.41 -1.64 15.13
N ALA A 46 43.93 -0.65 14.38
CA ALA A 46 44.30 0.76 14.51
C ALA A 46 43.11 1.64 14.06
N ALA A 47 43.08 2.94 14.42
CA ALA A 47 41.90 3.80 14.21
C ALA A 47 42.26 5.22 13.78
N MET A 48 41.37 5.89 13.01
CA MET A 48 40.86 7.26 13.27
C MET A 48 39.94 7.79 12.15
N ALA A 49 39.31 8.94 12.43
CA ALA A 49 38.39 9.73 11.60
C ALA A 49 36.95 9.18 11.43
N SER A 50 35.98 10.10 11.51
CA SER A 50 34.54 9.87 11.65
C SER A 50 33.75 10.51 10.52
N ASP A 51 32.71 9.84 10.05
CA ASP A 51 31.57 10.45 9.33
C ASP A 51 30.36 9.51 9.49
N ASP A 52 29.21 10.02 9.95
CA ASP A 52 28.14 9.17 10.47
C ASP A 52 27.23 8.56 9.39
N GLY A 53 26.98 7.25 9.51
CA GLY A 53 26.10 6.49 8.62
C GLY A 53 25.89 5.05 9.11
N PRO A 54 24.83 4.35 8.64
CA PRO A 54 24.40 3.07 9.19
C PRO A 54 25.47 1.99 9.05
N GLN A 55 25.87 1.40 10.20
CA GLN A 55 26.92 0.39 10.27
C GLN A 55 26.56 -0.90 9.53
N TYR A 56 27.57 -1.49 8.89
CA TYR A 56 27.50 -2.77 8.18
C TYR A 56 28.24 -3.83 8.99
N ASP A 57 27.50 -4.80 9.55
CA ASP A 57 28.10 -5.97 10.20
C ASP A 57 28.73 -6.89 9.13
N LYS A 58 30.06 -7.02 9.20
CA LYS A 58 30.84 -7.81 8.24
C LYS A 58 30.79 -9.32 8.49
N GLU A 59 30.42 -9.76 9.68
CA GLU A 59 30.34 -11.18 10.04
C GLU A 59 28.95 -11.75 9.75
N LYS A 60 27.89 -10.94 9.91
CA LYS A 60 26.50 -11.38 9.70
C LYS A 60 25.90 -11.07 8.33
N ASN A 61 26.56 -10.24 7.51
CA ASN A 61 26.10 -9.87 6.16
C ASN A 61 24.73 -9.14 6.12
N VAL A 62 24.31 -8.60 7.27
CA VAL A 62 23.03 -7.92 7.51
C VAL A 62 23.29 -6.48 7.95
N TYR A 63 22.44 -5.53 7.53
CA TYR A 63 22.44 -4.18 8.07
C TYR A 63 21.76 -4.15 9.43
N SER A 64 22.39 -3.53 10.43
CA SER A 64 21.78 -3.35 11.75
C SER A 64 20.51 -2.49 11.63
N THR A 65 19.39 -3.03 12.08
CA THR A 65 18.14 -2.28 12.25
C THR A 65 18.24 -1.47 13.53
N GLN A 66 18.60 -0.19 13.42
CA GLN A 66 18.39 0.74 14.53
C GLN A 66 16.91 0.85 14.88
N THR A 67 16.64 1.14 16.14
CA THR A 67 15.31 1.46 16.68
C THR A 67 14.69 2.61 15.90
N VAL A 68 13.38 2.51 15.63
CA VAL A 68 12.60 3.62 15.07
C VAL A 68 12.15 4.50 16.24
N ASP A 69 13.11 5.26 16.77
CA ASP A 69 12.84 6.31 17.75
C ASP A 69 12.13 7.51 17.10
N SER A 70 11.34 8.22 17.90
CA SER A 70 10.33 9.17 17.41
C SER A 70 10.94 10.44 16.77
N VAL A 71 10.73 10.62 15.46
CA VAL A 71 10.80 11.92 14.78
C VAL A 71 9.59 12.08 13.85
N SER A 72 9.00 13.27 13.81
CA SER A 72 7.82 13.58 13.01
C SER A 72 8.12 13.70 11.51
N GLU A 73 7.63 12.76 10.70
CA GLU A 73 7.57 12.94 9.24
C GLU A 73 6.22 13.53 8.81
N ILE A 74 6.28 14.71 8.19
CA ILE A 74 5.15 15.34 7.51
C ILE A 74 4.76 14.47 6.31
N ALA A 75 3.47 14.11 6.21
CA ALA A 75 2.94 13.21 5.18
C ALA A 75 3.47 13.56 3.77
N SER A 76 4.17 12.61 3.14
CA SER A 76 4.87 12.88 1.89
C SER A 76 3.90 13.00 0.72
N TYR A 77 4.33 13.70 -0.35
CA TYR A 77 3.57 13.73 -1.59
C TYR A 77 3.43 12.34 -2.23
N GLU A 78 4.34 11.39 -1.99
CA GLU A 78 4.21 10.03 -2.51
C GLU A 78 3.03 9.29 -1.87
N ASP A 79 2.81 9.50 -0.57
CA ASP A 79 1.74 8.86 0.21
C ASP A 79 0.36 9.50 -0.08
N ALA A 80 0.30 10.82 -0.33
CA ALA A 80 -0.95 11.53 -0.64
C ALA A 80 -1.38 11.48 -2.13
N ALA A 81 -0.47 11.18 -3.07
CA ALA A 81 -0.73 11.35 -4.51
C ALA A 81 -1.30 10.10 -5.21
N VAL A 82 -2.60 9.86 -4.97
CA VAL A 82 -3.47 8.89 -5.67
C VAL A 82 -3.05 7.43 -5.49
N THR A 83 -3.93 6.66 -4.86
CA THR A 83 -3.86 5.20 -4.60
C THR A 83 -4.03 4.33 -5.86
N GLN A 84 -3.49 4.77 -7.00
CA GLN A 84 -3.53 4.04 -8.27
C GLN A 84 -2.13 3.94 -8.87
N GLY A 85 -1.64 2.72 -9.07
CA GLY A 85 -0.29 2.48 -9.62
C GLY A 85 0.40 1.26 -9.00
N ALA A 86 1.72 1.19 -9.16
CA ALA A 86 2.55 0.29 -8.35
C ALA A 86 2.75 0.87 -6.93
N PRO A 87 2.90 0.00 -5.90
CA PRO A 87 3.21 0.43 -4.55
C PRO A 87 4.63 1.00 -4.42
N THR A 88 4.84 1.93 -3.49
CA THR A 88 6.16 2.49 -3.18
C THR A 88 6.91 1.59 -2.19
N GLU A 89 8.11 1.14 -2.56
CA GLU A 89 8.98 0.33 -1.69
C GLU A 89 9.93 1.24 -0.90
N LYS A 90 9.57 1.69 0.31
CA LYS A 90 10.49 2.49 1.16
C LYS A 90 11.79 1.73 1.50
N ILE A 91 11.77 0.40 1.43
CA ILE A 91 12.96 -0.48 1.47
C ILE A 91 13.03 -1.30 0.18
N SER A 92 14.17 -1.24 -0.53
CA SER A 92 14.36 -1.99 -1.79
C SER A 92 14.67 -3.48 -1.58
N PRO A 93 13.86 -4.42 -2.10
CA PRO A 93 14.13 -5.87 -2.03
C PRO A 93 15.22 -6.33 -3.02
N LEU A 94 15.75 -5.44 -3.86
CA LEU A 94 16.95 -5.66 -4.67
C LEU A 94 18.23 -5.16 -3.98
N GLY A 95 18.08 -4.56 -2.79
CA GLY A 95 19.17 -4.00 -1.99
C GLY A 95 19.66 -2.63 -2.48
N TYR A 96 20.57 -2.05 -1.72
CA TYR A 96 21.18 -0.75 -2.00
C TYR A 96 22.58 -0.92 -2.60
N HIS A 97 22.64 -1.48 -3.81
CA HIS A 97 23.87 -1.83 -4.51
C HIS A 97 24.30 -0.79 -5.56
N VAL A 98 23.50 0.24 -5.82
CA VAL A 98 23.84 1.30 -6.79
C VAL A 98 24.47 2.48 -6.04
N ASP A 99 25.80 2.52 -6.02
CA ASP A 99 26.58 3.66 -5.56
C ASP A 99 26.78 4.71 -6.66
N TRP A 100 27.47 5.82 -6.35
CA TRP A 100 27.73 6.90 -7.30
C TRP A 100 28.59 6.44 -8.50
N ILE A 101 29.50 5.49 -8.29
CA ILE A 101 30.30 4.85 -9.35
C ILE A 101 29.38 4.10 -10.32
N SER A 102 28.41 3.38 -9.76
CA SER A 102 27.39 2.64 -10.52
C SER A 102 26.45 3.56 -11.29
N VAL A 103 26.03 4.70 -10.71
CA VAL A 103 25.26 5.73 -11.44
C VAL A 103 26.01 6.22 -12.68
N ILE A 104 27.31 6.53 -12.53
CA ILE A 104 28.15 6.93 -13.68
C ILE A 104 28.24 5.80 -14.69
N PHE A 105 28.70 4.61 -14.29
CA PHE A 105 29.02 3.56 -15.25
C PHE A 105 27.83 2.79 -15.82
N LEU A 106 26.64 2.81 -15.20
CA LEU A 106 25.40 2.35 -15.83
C LEU A 106 24.96 3.26 -16.98
N ASN A 107 25.15 4.58 -16.81
CA ASN A 107 24.85 5.56 -17.84
C ASN A 107 25.90 5.53 -18.96
N VAL A 108 27.19 5.66 -18.59
CA VAL A 108 28.32 5.60 -19.53
C VAL A 108 28.33 4.29 -20.30
N SER A 109 28.07 3.14 -19.66
CA SER A 109 28.08 1.87 -20.38
C SER A 109 26.92 1.69 -21.34
N LYS A 110 25.75 2.30 -21.09
CA LYS A 110 24.63 2.30 -22.04
C LYS A 110 24.90 3.22 -23.24
N MET A 111 25.35 4.46 -23.02
CA MET A 111 25.72 5.37 -24.12
C MET A 111 26.93 4.83 -24.93
N VAL A 112 28.06 4.60 -24.27
CA VAL A 112 29.31 4.12 -24.88
C VAL A 112 29.21 2.64 -25.22
N GLY A 113 28.45 2.31 -26.25
CA GLY A 113 28.32 0.97 -26.82
C GLY A 113 28.53 1.00 -28.33
N THR A 114 27.51 0.58 -29.06
CA THR A 114 27.47 0.67 -30.53
C THR A 114 27.45 2.12 -31.04
N GLY A 115 26.82 3.05 -30.31
CA GLY A 115 26.59 4.46 -30.70
C GLY A 115 27.80 5.15 -31.33
N VAL A 116 28.82 5.51 -30.54
CA VAL A 116 30.00 6.27 -31.02
C VAL A 116 30.86 5.56 -32.06
N PHE A 117 30.74 4.24 -32.22
CA PHE A 117 31.50 3.47 -33.21
C PHE A 117 30.75 3.27 -34.54
N THR A 118 29.41 3.42 -34.55
CA THR A 118 28.53 3.18 -35.71
C THR A 118 27.87 4.46 -36.25
N THR A 119 27.56 5.42 -35.39
CA THR A 119 26.80 6.62 -35.77
C THR A 119 27.57 7.72 -36.52
N PRO A 120 28.90 7.94 -36.37
CA PRO A 120 29.59 9.04 -37.06
C PRO A 120 29.42 9.03 -38.59
N GLY A 121 29.54 7.86 -39.23
CA GLY A 121 29.29 7.72 -40.68
C GLY A 121 27.85 8.02 -41.08
N SER A 122 26.88 7.60 -40.27
CA SER A 122 25.46 7.86 -40.50
C SER A 122 25.09 9.34 -40.31
N ILE A 123 25.64 10.00 -39.29
CA ILE A 123 25.46 11.43 -39.03
C ILE A 123 26.08 12.23 -40.18
N LEU A 124 27.34 11.94 -40.55
CA LEU A 124 28.04 12.59 -41.67
C LEU A 124 27.30 12.41 -43.01
N LYS A 125 26.76 11.22 -43.28
CA LYS A 125 25.91 10.95 -44.45
C LYS A 125 24.64 11.82 -44.45
N GLY A 126 24.05 12.03 -43.28
CA GLY A 126 22.86 12.88 -43.10
C GLY A 126 23.15 14.37 -43.28
N VAL A 127 24.18 14.92 -42.63
CA VAL A 127 24.50 16.37 -42.65
C VAL A 127 25.36 16.83 -43.83
N GLY A 128 26.05 15.91 -44.50
CA GLY A 128 26.90 16.18 -45.67
C GLY A 128 28.28 16.79 -45.38
N SER A 129 28.52 17.42 -44.22
CA SER A 129 29.81 18.06 -43.88
C SER A 129 30.31 17.78 -42.45
N VAL A 130 31.62 17.92 -42.26
CA VAL A 130 32.31 17.60 -40.99
C VAL A 130 31.97 18.64 -39.91
N GLY A 131 31.96 19.92 -40.28
CA GLY A 131 31.61 21.02 -39.38
C GLY A 131 30.18 20.93 -38.88
N LEU A 132 29.21 20.62 -39.75
CA LEU A 132 27.83 20.41 -39.31
C LEU A 132 27.68 19.12 -38.49
N SER A 133 28.50 18.08 -38.75
CA SER A 133 28.51 16.87 -37.92
C SER A 133 28.91 17.15 -36.47
N PHE A 134 29.90 18.01 -36.23
CA PHE A 134 30.26 18.43 -34.87
C PHE A 134 29.16 19.26 -34.19
N ILE A 135 28.49 20.15 -34.92
CA ILE A 135 27.33 20.89 -34.40
C ILE A 135 26.21 19.93 -33.98
N PHE A 136 25.94 18.87 -34.76
CA PHE A 136 24.94 17.86 -34.42
C PHE A 136 25.28 17.06 -33.15
N TRP A 137 26.56 16.77 -32.88
CA TRP A 137 26.99 16.18 -31.61
C TRP A 137 26.73 17.12 -30.42
N VAL A 138 26.98 18.43 -30.57
CA VAL A 138 26.65 19.43 -29.54
C VAL A 138 25.13 19.54 -29.32
N ILE A 139 24.32 19.56 -30.39
CA ILE A 139 22.85 19.58 -30.28
C ILE A 139 22.34 18.31 -29.58
N GLY A 140 22.92 17.14 -29.87
CA GLY A 140 22.61 15.88 -29.20
C GLY A 140 22.87 15.93 -27.69
N TYR A 141 24.02 16.47 -27.28
CA TYR A 141 24.34 16.68 -25.86
C TYR A 141 23.38 17.67 -25.19
N LEU A 142 23.03 18.79 -25.84
CA LEU A 142 22.08 19.76 -25.31
C LEU A 142 20.67 19.16 -25.14
N PHE A 143 20.20 18.34 -26.08
CA PHE A 143 18.93 17.64 -25.97
C PHE A 143 18.94 16.58 -24.86
N ALA A 144 20.00 15.76 -24.79
CA ALA A 144 20.17 14.78 -23.72
C ALA A 144 20.24 15.46 -22.34
N GLY A 145 20.91 16.61 -22.23
CA GLY A 145 20.96 17.41 -21.01
C GLY A 145 19.62 18.00 -20.60
N ALA A 146 18.83 18.47 -21.58
CA ALA A 146 17.48 18.97 -21.34
C ALA A 146 16.53 17.86 -20.86
N SER A 147 16.58 16.68 -21.49
CA SER A 147 15.79 15.52 -21.10
C SER A 147 16.27 14.91 -19.77
N LEU A 148 17.58 14.91 -19.48
CA LEU A 148 18.11 14.57 -18.16
C LEU A 148 17.56 15.49 -17.06
N ALA A 149 17.39 16.79 -17.33
CA ALA A 149 16.78 17.71 -16.37
C ALA A 149 15.29 17.39 -16.08
N VAL A 150 14.55 16.85 -17.06
CA VAL A 150 13.18 16.32 -16.86
C VAL A 150 13.22 15.17 -15.85
N TYR A 151 14.11 14.19 -16.05
CA TYR A 151 14.22 12.99 -15.21
C TYR A 151 14.73 13.34 -13.80
N LEU A 152 15.64 14.31 -13.66
CA LEU A 152 16.08 14.82 -12.36
C LEU A 152 14.96 15.51 -11.57
N GLU A 153 14.02 16.18 -12.22
CA GLU A 153 12.85 16.75 -11.54
C GLU A 153 11.84 15.67 -11.13
N TYR A 154 11.58 14.69 -11.99
CA TYR A 154 10.77 13.53 -11.60
C TYR A 154 11.40 12.74 -10.44
N ALA A 155 12.71 12.53 -10.44
CA ALA A 155 13.42 11.88 -9.34
C ALA A 155 13.43 12.70 -8.04
N SER A 156 13.35 14.05 -8.12
CA SER A 156 13.18 14.91 -6.93
C SER A 156 11.73 14.94 -6.41
N TYR A 157 10.76 14.50 -7.22
CA TYR A 157 9.36 14.34 -6.83
C TYR A 157 9.04 12.93 -6.31
N PHE A 158 9.74 11.91 -6.80
CA PHE A 158 9.45 10.49 -6.56
C PHE A 158 10.73 9.67 -6.23
N PRO A 159 11.45 9.99 -5.14
CA PRO A 159 12.77 9.41 -4.84
C PRO A 159 12.77 7.90 -4.62
N HIS A 160 11.65 7.29 -4.24
CA HIS A 160 11.57 5.86 -3.92
C HIS A 160 10.99 5.00 -5.07
N ARG A 161 10.94 5.56 -6.29
CA ARG A 161 10.35 4.89 -7.47
C ARG A 161 11.39 4.58 -8.55
N SER A 162 11.81 3.32 -8.57
CA SER A 162 12.51 2.69 -9.71
C SER A 162 11.62 2.59 -10.96
N GLY A 163 12.21 2.18 -12.08
CA GLY A 163 11.51 1.99 -13.36
C GLY A 163 11.43 3.23 -14.26
N ALA A 164 11.87 4.41 -13.79
CA ALA A 164 11.91 5.65 -14.56
C ALA A 164 10.57 5.99 -15.27
N GLU A 165 10.51 5.87 -16.61
CA GLU A 165 9.38 6.33 -17.42
C GLU A 165 8.03 5.79 -16.96
N VAL A 166 7.95 4.49 -16.59
CA VAL A 166 6.68 3.89 -16.15
C VAL A 166 6.13 4.52 -14.86
N ALA A 167 6.99 4.85 -13.89
CA ALA A 167 6.59 5.55 -12.67
C ALA A 167 6.27 7.03 -12.95
N TYR A 168 7.02 7.66 -13.85
CA TYR A 168 6.82 9.08 -14.19
C TYR A 168 5.53 9.30 -14.98
N LEU A 169 5.21 8.38 -15.90
CA LEU A 169 3.97 8.36 -16.68
C LEU A 169 2.75 8.03 -15.82
N GLU A 170 2.85 7.07 -14.89
CA GLU A 170 1.82 6.76 -13.89
C GLU A 170 1.39 8.02 -13.13
N LYS A 171 2.36 8.73 -12.54
CA LYS A 171 2.07 9.94 -11.76
C LYS A 171 1.74 11.14 -12.64
N ALA A 172 2.20 11.20 -13.89
CA ALA A 172 1.83 12.25 -14.85
C ALA A 172 0.40 12.14 -15.38
N TYR A 173 -0.08 10.93 -15.68
CA TYR A 173 -1.37 10.67 -16.33
C TYR A 173 -2.23 9.65 -15.55
N PRO A 174 -2.70 9.99 -14.33
CA PRO A 174 -3.49 9.07 -13.49
C PRO A 174 -4.93 8.84 -13.99
N ARG A 175 -5.38 9.55 -15.03
CA ARG A 175 -6.73 9.44 -15.61
C ARG A 175 -6.65 9.53 -17.15
N PRO A 176 -7.34 8.66 -17.92
CA PRO A 176 -8.09 7.47 -17.48
C PRO A 176 -7.22 6.45 -16.75
N ALA A 177 -7.75 5.87 -15.67
CA ALA A 177 -7.00 4.94 -14.82
C ALA A 177 -6.45 3.76 -15.63
N PHE A 178 -5.20 3.39 -15.39
CA PHE A 178 -4.44 2.35 -16.11
C PHE A 178 -4.12 2.60 -17.60
N LEU A 179 -4.75 3.53 -18.33
CA LEU A 179 -4.57 3.64 -19.79
C LEU A 179 -3.10 3.80 -20.22
N ILE A 180 -2.42 4.81 -19.67
CA ILE A 180 -1.01 5.07 -19.99
C ILE A 180 -0.09 3.97 -19.43
N PRO A 181 -0.21 3.51 -18.16
CA PRO A 181 0.47 2.31 -17.66
C PRO A 181 0.34 1.07 -18.55
N THR A 182 -0.88 0.67 -18.95
CA THR A 182 -1.12 -0.49 -19.83
C THR A 182 -0.46 -0.31 -21.19
N THR A 183 -0.60 0.87 -21.81
CA THR A 183 -0.02 1.16 -23.14
C THR A 183 1.52 1.11 -23.07
N PHE A 184 2.12 1.68 -22.03
CA PHE A 184 3.57 1.66 -21.82
C PHE A 184 4.09 0.24 -21.52
N ALA A 185 3.34 -0.54 -20.72
CA ALA A 185 3.68 -1.92 -20.40
C ALA A 185 3.63 -2.83 -21.64
N VAL A 186 2.62 -2.69 -22.51
CA VAL A 186 2.54 -3.44 -23.78
C VAL A 186 3.74 -3.14 -24.68
N GLN A 187 4.13 -1.88 -24.84
CA GLN A 187 5.36 -1.53 -25.57
C GLN A 187 6.61 -2.12 -24.91
N SER A 188 6.77 -1.93 -23.59
CA SER A 188 7.96 -2.31 -22.83
C SER A 188 8.14 -3.83 -22.69
N VAL A 189 7.06 -4.59 -22.91
CA VAL A 189 7.05 -6.04 -23.08
C VAL A 189 7.32 -6.41 -24.54
N LEU A 190 6.46 -6.03 -25.49
CA LEU A 190 6.53 -6.54 -26.87
C LEU A 190 7.79 -6.11 -27.62
N LEU A 191 8.23 -4.86 -27.44
CA LEU A 191 9.41 -4.32 -28.13
C LEU A 191 10.68 -4.49 -27.29
N SER A 192 10.73 -5.49 -26.40
CA SER A 192 11.82 -5.68 -25.44
C SER A 192 12.94 -6.61 -25.92
N PHE A 193 13.38 -6.48 -27.16
CA PHE A 193 14.60 -7.11 -27.66
C PHE A 193 15.85 -6.22 -27.49
N SER A 194 17.04 -6.81 -27.67
CA SER A 194 18.35 -6.14 -27.78
C SER A 194 19.18 -6.67 -28.96
N SER A 195 18.51 -7.22 -29.97
CA SER A 195 19.06 -8.02 -31.08
C SER A 195 20.16 -7.31 -31.89
N SER A 196 19.96 -6.03 -32.22
CA SER A 196 20.92 -5.24 -32.99
C SER A 196 22.29 -5.16 -32.31
N ASN A 197 22.34 -4.73 -31.05
CA ASN A 197 23.60 -4.62 -30.30
C ASN A 197 24.25 -6.00 -30.04
N ALA A 198 23.46 -7.07 -29.91
CA ALA A 198 23.97 -8.45 -29.81
C ALA A 198 24.63 -8.93 -31.12
N ILE A 199 24.06 -8.58 -32.27
CA ILE A 199 24.62 -8.89 -33.60
C ILE A 199 25.89 -8.05 -33.87
N VAL A 200 25.91 -6.76 -33.50
CA VAL A 200 27.13 -5.94 -33.62
C VAL A 200 28.26 -6.49 -32.74
N LEU A 201 27.97 -6.89 -31.49
CA LEU A 201 28.92 -7.58 -30.63
C LEU A 201 29.48 -8.86 -31.28
N ALA A 202 28.61 -9.71 -31.84
CA ALA A 202 29.04 -10.94 -32.52
C ALA A 202 29.94 -10.66 -33.74
N LYS A 203 29.62 -9.64 -34.57
CA LYS A 203 30.49 -9.22 -35.69
C LYS A 203 31.89 -8.80 -35.20
N TYR A 204 31.97 -7.98 -34.15
CA TYR A 204 33.25 -7.54 -33.58
C TYR A 204 34.06 -8.69 -32.98
N LEU A 205 33.41 -9.67 -32.35
CA LEU A 205 34.08 -10.88 -31.84
C LEU A 205 34.63 -11.77 -32.96
N LEU A 206 33.87 -11.96 -34.06
CA LEU A 206 34.34 -12.71 -35.23
C LEU A 206 35.57 -12.03 -35.87
N VAL A 207 35.54 -10.70 -36.05
CA VAL A 207 36.68 -9.91 -36.56
C VAL A 207 37.89 -10.00 -35.63
N ALA A 208 37.69 -9.90 -34.31
CA ALA A 208 38.77 -10.02 -33.33
C ALA A 208 39.39 -11.43 -33.32
N GLY A 209 38.59 -12.48 -33.56
CA GLY A 209 39.05 -13.86 -33.70
C GLY A 209 39.62 -14.23 -35.08
N GLY A 210 39.55 -13.33 -36.08
CA GLY A 210 40.00 -13.60 -37.44
C GLY A 210 39.08 -14.53 -38.25
N HIS A 211 37.81 -14.65 -37.88
CA HIS A 211 36.82 -15.48 -38.57
C HIS A 211 35.98 -14.68 -39.57
N GLU A 212 35.59 -15.31 -40.68
CA GLU A 212 34.66 -14.72 -41.65
C GLU A 212 33.26 -14.51 -41.06
N ILE A 213 32.63 -13.38 -41.41
CA ILE A 213 31.29 -13.03 -40.94
C ILE A 213 30.25 -13.70 -41.86
N THR A 214 29.53 -14.69 -41.35
CA THR A 214 28.38 -15.31 -42.02
C THR A 214 27.09 -15.02 -41.25
N ALA A 215 25.93 -15.19 -41.90
CA ALA A 215 24.64 -14.96 -41.24
C ALA A 215 24.45 -15.89 -40.01
N TRP A 216 24.83 -17.17 -40.12
CA TRP A 216 24.60 -18.15 -39.07
C TRP A 216 25.62 -18.10 -37.93
N ASN A 217 26.92 -17.91 -38.20
CA ASN A 217 27.89 -17.79 -37.10
C ASN A 217 27.66 -16.50 -36.27
N THR A 218 27.27 -15.40 -36.92
CA THR A 218 26.90 -14.16 -36.25
C THR A 218 25.66 -14.34 -35.37
N ARG A 219 24.61 -15.01 -35.87
CA ARG A 219 23.38 -15.29 -35.09
C ARG A 219 23.65 -16.21 -33.90
N GLY A 220 24.36 -17.33 -34.11
CA GLY A 220 24.69 -18.27 -33.05
C GLY A 220 25.53 -17.64 -31.94
N LEU A 221 26.56 -16.88 -32.31
CA LEU A 221 27.41 -16.18 -31.35
C LEU A 221 26.65 -15.07 -30.60
N ALA A 222 25.77 -14.32 -31.29
CA ALA A 222 24.93 -13.30 -30.66
C ALA A 222 23.99 -13.92 -29.60
N VAL A 223 23.35 -15.05 -29.89
CA VAL A 223 22.52 -15.79 -28.93
C VAL A 223 23.35 -16.30 -27.75
N GLY A 224 24.49 -16.95 -28.01
CA GLY A 224 25.36 -17.49 -26.96
C GLY A 224 25.85 -16.42 -25.98
N VAL A 225 26.42 -15.33 -26.51
CA VAL A 225 26.96 -14.24 -25.67
C VAL A 225 25.85 -13.48 -24.94
N PHE A 226 24.69 -13.23 -25.57
CA PHE A 226 23.56 -12.59 -24.89
C PHE A 226 22.96 -13.48 -23.79
N THR A 227 22.93 -14.80 -23.99
CA THR A 227 22.54 -15.77 -22.95
C THR A 227 23.47 -15.70 -21.74
N GLY A 228 24.79 -15.62 -21.97
CA GLY A 228 25.78 -15.43 -20.89
C GLY A 228 25.57 -14.12 -20.11
N ILE A 229 25.28 -13.01 -20.80
CA ILE A 229 24.97 -11.71 -20.16
C ILE A 229 23.74 -11.84 -19.26
N VAL A 230 22.65 -12.43 -19.76
CA VAL A 230 21.42 -12.59 -18.99
C VAL A 230 21.62 -13.53 -17.80
N ALA A 231 22.38 -14.62 -17.95
CA ALA A 231 22.70 -15.53 -16.85
C ALA A 231 23.44 -14.81 -15.70
N ILE A 232 24.45 -13.97 -16.02
CA ILE A 232 25.16 -13.15 -15.03
C ILE A 232 24.20 -12.19 -14.29
N CYS A 233 23.28 -11.57 -15.02
CA CYS A 233 22.25 -10.68 -14.45
C CYS A 233 21.25 -11.42 -13.55
N ILE A 234 20.85 -12.64 -13.90
CA ILE A 234 19.96 -13.49 -13.10
C ILE A 234 20.64 -13.96 -11.82
N ILE A 235 21.90 -14.38 -11.88
CA ILE A 235 22.64 -14.95 -10.74
C ILE A 235 22.91 -13.90 -9.66
N SER A 236 23.21 -12.64 -10.02
CA SER A 236 23.43 -11.59 -9.01
C SER A 236 23.35 -10.15 -9.53
N THR A 237 22.46 -9.35 -8.94
CA THR A 237 22.45 -7.89 -9.07
C THR A 237 23.80 -7.29 -8.66
N LYS A 238 24.34 -7.68 -7.50
CA LYS A 238 25.60 -7.16 -6.93
C LYS A 238 26.81 -7.36 -7.85
N TRP A 239 26.94 -8.55 -8.46
CA TRP A 239 28.06 -8.83 -9.37
C TRP A 239 27.86 -8.29 -10.79
N SER A 240 26.63 -8.30 -11.33
CA SER A 240 26.36 -7.68 -12.64
C SER A 240 26.60 -6.16 -12.64
N LEU A 241 26.25 -5.46 -11.55
CA LEU A 241 26.63 -4.04 -11.35
C LEU A 241 28.16 -3.85 -11.30
N ARG A 242 28.87 -4.64 -10.49
CA ARG A 242 30.35 -4.59 -10.42
C ARG A 242 31.02 -4.83 -11.76
N LEU A 243 30.53 -5.80 -12.54
CA LEU A 243 31.02 -6.08 -13.89
C LEU A 243 30.73 -4.91 -14.85
N SER A 244 29.55 -4.31 -14.78
CA SER A 244 29.20 -3.11 -15.54
C SER A 244 30.11 -1.93 -15.20
N ASN A 245 30.52 -1.78 -13.94
CA ASN A 245 31.44 -0.71 -13.51
C ASN A 245 32.87 -0.97 -14.02
N ALA A 246 33.38 -2.19 -13.88
CA ALA A 246 34.71 -2.57 -14.36
C ALA A 246 34.84 -2.41 -15.89
N ILE A 247 33.84 -2.88 -16.65
CA ILE A 247 33.80 -2.68 -18.11
C ILE A 247 33.58 -1.19 -18.44
N GLY A 248 32.82 -0.45 -17.63
CA GLY A 248 32.67 1.00 -17.69
C GLY A 248 34.01 1.75 -17.70
N VAL A 249 34.94 1.37 -16.81
CA VAL A 249 36.30 1.92 -16.79
C VAL A 249 37.04 1.60 -18.09
N VAL A 250 36.98 0.35 -18.57
CA VAL A 250 37.63 -0.06 -19.84
C VAL A 250 37.08 0.71 -21.04
N LYS A 251 35.77 0.98 -21.09
CA LYS A 251 35.14 1.83 -22.13
C LYS A 251 35.69 3.25 -22.14
N VAL A 252 35.78 3.89 -20.96
CA VAL A 252 36.33 5.25 -20.82
C VAL A 252 37.80 5.26 -21.24
N LEU A 253 38.61 4.32 -20.76
CA LEU A 253 40.03 4.21 -21.15
C LEU A 253 40.19 3.97 -22.67
N THR A 254 39.30 3.19 -23.29
CA THR A 254 39.30 2.96 -24.75
C THR A 254 39.00 4.24 -25.52
N LEU A 255 38.02 5.05 -25.09
CA LEU A 255 37.75 6.35 -25.72
C LEU A 255 38.86 7.38 -25.45
N VAL A 256 39.47 7.39 -24.27
CA VAL A 256 40.64 8.22 -23.96
C VAL A 256 41.82 7.84 -24.85
N PHE A 257 42.08 6.54 -25.06
CA PHE A 257 43.10 6.05 -25.98
C PHE A 257 42.85 6.49 -27.43
N ILE A 258 41.62 6.35 -27.93
CA ILE A 258 41.23 6.86 -29.27
C ILE A 258 41.42 8.38 -29.36
N SER A 259 41.01 9.11 -28.32
CA SER A 259 41.14 10.58 -28.24
C SER A 259 42.60 11.05 -28.30
N ILE A 260 43.47 10.46 -27.48
CA ILE A 260 44.91 10.77 -27.47
C ILE A 260 45.54 10.37 -28.81
N THR A 261 45.20 9.19 -29.35
CA THR A 261 45.68 8.75 -30.66
C THR A 261 45.28 9.74 -31.75
N GLY A 262 44.05 10.25 -31.75
CA GLY A 262 43.59 11.28 -32.68
C GLY A 262 44.38 12.61 -32.59
N LEU A 263 44.78 13.02 -31.39
CA LEU A 263 45.63 14.20 -31.20
C LEU A 263 47.06 13.96 -31.72
N VAL A 264 47.61 12.75 -31.54
CA VAL A 264 48.92 12.34 -32.10
C VAL A 264 48.87 12.26 -33.64
N VAL A 265 47.75 11.82 -34.22
CA VAL A 265 47.47 11.88 -35.66
C VAL A 265 47.46 13.33 -36.15
N LEU A 266 46.70 14.23 -35.50
CA LEU A 266 46.66 15.66 -35.84
C LEU A 266 48.01 16.39 -35.70
N GLY A 267 48.88 15.89 -34.81
CA GLY A 267 50.27 16.35 -34.66
C GLY A 267 51.19 15.92 -35.80
N GLY A 268 50.78 14.95 -36.64
CA GLY A 268 51.60 14.41 -37.73
C GLY A 268 52.55 13.28 -37.30
N HIS A 269 52.38 12.71 -36.11
CA HIS A 269 53.27 11.68 -35.56
C HIS A 269 52.80 10.25 -35.86
N THR A 270 52.17 10.02 -37.01
CA THR A 270 51.61 8.71 -37.43
C THR A 270 51.79 8.49 -38.94
N LYS A 271 51.29 7.36 -39.48
CA LYS A 271 51.35 7.04 -40.91
C LYS A 271 50.28 7.74 -41.77
N VAL A 272 49.43 8.58 -41.19
CA VAL A 272 48.39 9.31 -41.91
C VAL A 272 49.01 10.52 -42.63
N GLU A 273 48.93 10.55 -43.96
CA GLU A 273 49.66 11.52 -44.80
C GLU A 273 49.19 12.98 -44.65
N ASP A 274 47.87 13.21 -44.66
CA ASP A 274 47.29 14.55 -44.46
C ASP A 274 46.17 14.55 -43.40
N PRO A 275 46.52 14.53 -42.11
CA PRO A 275 45.55 14.43 -41.01
C PRO A 275 44.69 15.69 -40.83
N LYS A 276 44.94 16.75 -41.62
CA LYS A 276 44.21 18.03 -41.56
C LYS A 276 43.26 18.22 -42.75
N ALA A 277 43.27 17.32 -43.73
CA ALA A 277 42.47 17.41 -44.97
C ALA A 277 40.98 17.73 -44.72
N ASN A 278 40.31 16.93 -43.90
CA ASN A 278 38.88 17.05 -43.61
C ASN A 278 38.50 18.38 -42.91
N PHE A 279 39.46 19.05 -42.25
CA PHE A 279 39.20 20.24 -41.45
C PHE A 279 39.32 21.54 -42.27
N ARG A 280 40.20 21.60 -43.30
CA ARG A 280 40.46 22.81 -44.10
C ARG A 280 39.20 23.41 -44.73
N ASN A 281 38.26 22.57 -45.17
CA ASN A 281 36.94 22.99 -45.63
C ASN A 281 35.85 22.19 -44.89
N SER A 282 35.81 22.36 -43.55
CA SER A 282 34.93 21.60 -42.66
C SER A 282 33.45 21.61 -43.08
N PHE A 283 32.95 22.71 -43.67
CA PHE A 283 31.56 22.86 -44.10
C PHE A 283 31.31 22.51 -45.59
N GLY A 284 32.34 22.07 -46.32
CA GLY A 284 32.23 21.68 -47.73
C GLY A 284 31.26 20.51 -47.92
N GLY A 285 30.25 20.70 -48.78
CA GLY A 285 29.20 19.72 -49.06
C GLY A 285 28.12 19.59 -47.98
N THR A 286 27.90 20.63 -47.16
CA THR A 286 26.77 20.69 -46.20
C THR A 286 25.43 20.49 -46.92
N THR A 287 24.55 19.66 -46.37
CA THR A 287 23.21 19.43 -46.93
C THR A 287 22.26 20.58 -46.61
N SER A 288 21.32 20.84 -47.53
CA SER A 288 20.08 21.59 -47.27
C SER A 288 18.85 20.66 -47.10
N ASN A 289 19.02 19.34 -47.24
CA ASN A 289 17.92 18.40 -47.21
C ASN A 289 17.45 18.10 -45.78
N GLY A 290 16.23 18.52 -45.45
CA GLY A 290 15.62 18.35 -44.12
C GLY A 290 15.49 16.89 -43.65
N ASN A 291 15.31 15.91 -44.55
CA ASN A 291 15.31 14.49 -44.18
C ASN A 291 16.72 14.02 -43.75
N GLY A 292 17.78 14.45 -44.44
CA GLY A 292 19.16 14.15 -44.06
C GLY A 292 19.52 14.71 -42.68
N LEU A 293 19.11 15.95 -42.40
CA LEU A 293 19.24 16.59 -41.08
C LEU A 293 18.41 15.86 -40.02
N ALA A 294 17.17 15.44 -40.33
CA ALA A 294 16.33 14.66 -39.43
C ALA A 294 16.98 13.33 -39.05
N THR A 295 17.45 12.55 -40.04
CA THR A 295 18.15 11.28 -39.82
C THR A 295 19.40 11.47 -38.97
N ALA A 296 20.19 12.53 -39.22
CA ALA A 296 21.34 12.85 -38.39
C ALA A 296 20.96 13.13 -36.92
N LEU A 297 19.86 13.85 -36.66
CA LEU A 297 19.40 14.10 -35.28
C LEU A 297 18.90 12.82 -34.60
N VAL A 298 18.19 11.95 -35.31
CA VAL A 298 17.73 10.65 -34.77
C VAL A 298 18.92 9.78 -34.38
N LYS A 299 19.91 9.61 -35.28
CA LYS A 299 21.07 8.75 -35.02
C LYS A 299 22.04 9.36 -33.97
N VAL A 300 22.12 10.69 -33.82
CA VAL A 300 22.92 11.32 -32.72
C VAL A 300 22.19 11.30 -31.38
N ASN A 301 20.86 11.41 -31.35
CA ASN A 301 20.07 11.19 -30.13
C ASN A 301 20.26 9.75 -29.62
N PHE A 302 20.19 8.77 -30.53
CA PHE A 302 20.49 7.36 -30.21
C PHE A 302 21.88 7.16 -29.59
N ALA A 303 22.89 7.93 -30.01
CA ALA A 303 24.23 7.84 -29.42
C ALA A 303 24.31 8.35 -27.96
N TYR A 304 23.45 9.30 -27.56
CA TYR A 304 23.34 9.79 -26.18
C TYR A 304 22.27 9.09 -25.34
N ALA A 305 21.48 8.18 -25.92
CA ALA A 305 20.54 7.36 -25.18
C ALA A 305 21.28 6.49 -24.14
N GLY A 306 20.95 6.65 -22.88
CA GLY A 306 21.63 6.02 -21.75
C GLY A 306 21.84 6.94 -20.54
N PHE A 307 21.65 8.26 -20.66
CA PHE A 307 21.65 9.17 -19.50
C PHE A 307 20.56 8.83 -18.46
N GLU A 308 19.48 8.20 -18.94
CA GLU A 308 18.31 7.78 -18.16
C GLU A 308 18.50 6.43 -17.43
N ASN A 309 19.55 5.66 -17.73
CA ASN A 309 19.63 4.26 -17.33
C ASN A 309 19.57 4.05 -15.80
N SER A 310 20.34 4.85 -15.06
CA SER A 310 20.39 4.81 -13.59
C SER A 310 19.07 5.19 -12.91
N PHE A 311 18.19 5.98 -13.56
CA PHE A 311 16.86 6.31 -13.03
C PHE A 311 15.94 5.09 -12.98
N SER A 312 16.16 4.07 -13.82
CA SER A 312 15.42 2.82 -13.73
C SER A 312 15.73 2.03 -12.45
N LEU A 313 16.84 2.32 -11.77
CA LEU A 313 17.25 1.71 -10.50
C LEU A 313 17.17 2.69 -9.30
N LEU A 314 16.39 3.78 -9.40
CA LEU A 314 16.42 4.89 -8.44
C LEU A 314 16.30 4.47 -6.96
N ASN A 315 15.46 3.47 -6.66
CA ASN A 315 15.26 2.97 -5.29
C ASN A 315 16.38 2.02 -4.80
N GLU A 316 17.30 1.60 -5.67
CA GLU A 316 18.52 0.85 -5.32
C GLU A 316 19.71 1.81 -5.01
N VAL A 317 19.49 3.13 -5.14
CA VAL A 317 20.49 4.20 -4.91
C VAL A 317 20.38 4.75 -3.49
N LYS A 318 21.52 4.90 -2.80
CA LYS A 318 21.57 5.61 -1.51
C LYS A 318 21.52 7.12 -1.71
N ASN A 319 20.69 7.82 -0.93
CA ASN A 319 20.42 9.26 -1.05
C ASN A 319 20.08 9.69 -2.50
N PRO A 320 19.01 9.12 -3.11
CA PRO A 320 18.80 9.11 -4.56
C PRO A 320 18.85 10.50 -5.19
N VAL A 321 18.11 11.49 -4.68
CA VAL A 321 18.05 12.84 -5.28
C VAL A 321 19.44 13.51 -5.30
N LYS A 322 20.16 13.49 -4.17
CA LYS A 322 21.48 14.10 -4.01
C LYS A 322 22.55 13.41 -4.86
N THR A 323 22.49 12.08 -4.96
CA THR A 323 23.39 11.26 -5.79
C THR A 323 23.13 11.52 -7.28
N MET A 324 21.89 11.39 -7.74
CA MET A 324 21.54 11.54 -9.16
C MET A 324 21.81 12.96 -9.68
N LYS A 325 21.46 14.00 -8.89
CA LYS A 325 21.70 15.42 -9.21
C LYS A 325 23.17 15.77 -9.45
N ARG A 326 24.11 15.02 -8.85
CA ARG A 326 25.57 15.19 -9.07
C ARG A 326 26.08 14.32 -10.21
N TYR A 327 25.80 13.02 -10.15
CA TYR A 327 26.55 12.02 -10.93
C TYR A 327 25.92 11.68 -12.29
N ALA A 328 24.60 11.83 -12.46
CA ALA A 328 23.99 11.64 -13.77
C ALA A 328 24.42 12.75 -14.79
N PRO A 329 24.44 14.06 -14.45
CA PRO A 329 25.01 15.09 -15.34
C PRO A 329 26.49 14.90 -15.65
N LEU A 330 27.28 14.47 -14.66
CA LEU A 330 28.70 14.15 -14.85
C LEU A 330 28.87 13.02 -15.88
N SER A 331 28.07 11.96 -15.78
CA SER A 331 28.13 10.83 -16.72
C SER A 331 27.90 11.24 -18.18
N LEU A 332 26.91 12.12 -18.44
CA LEU A 332 26.61 12.64 -19.77
C LEU A 332 27.70 13.59 -20.29
N THR A 333 28.22 14.46 -19.43
CA THR A 333 29.27 15.43 -19.79
C THR A 333 30.59 14.76 -20.13
N VAL A 334 30.99 13.73 -19.37
CA VAL A 334 32.17 12.90 -19.69
C VAL A 334 32.01 12.21 -21.04
N VAL A 335 30.84 11.64 -21.33
CA VAL A 335 30.55 11.00 -22.62
C VAL A 335 30.59 12.01 -23.77
N PHE A 336 30.00 13.20 -23.60
CA PHE A 336 30.06 14.27 -24.61
C PHE A 336 31.51 14.67 -24.96
N ILE A 337 32.36 14.92 -23.96
CA ILE A 337 33.77 15.28 -24.18
C ILE A 337 34.50 14.17 -24.95
N LEU A 338 34.35 12.92 -24.52
CA LEU A 338 34.99 11.77 -25.17
C LEU A 338 34.45 11.51 -26.59
N TYR A 339 33.16 11.78 -26.84
CA TYR A 339 32.57 11.67 -28.18
C TYR A 339 33.10 12.74 -29.12
N MET A 340 33.26 13.98 -28.66
CA MET A 340 33.84 15.05 -29.47
C MET A 340 35.28 14.71 -29.87
N PHE A 341 36.13 14.29 -28.92
CA PHE A 341 37.50 13.88 -29.23
C PHE A 341 37.59 12.60 -30.08
N ALA A 342 36.70 11.61 -29.89
CA ALA A 342 36.66 10.43 -30.74
C ALA A 342 36.26 10.75 -32.19
N ASN A 343 35.29 11.66 -32.39
CA ASN A 343 34.94 12.14 -33.74
C ASN A 343 36.10 12.93 -34.36
N VAL A 344 36.79 13.79 -33.60
CA VAL A 344 38.02 14.46 -34.05
C VAL A 344 39.08 13.43 -34.48
N ALA A 345 39.26 12.35 -33.73
CA ALA A 345 40.19 11.27 -34.09
C ALA A 345 39.81 10.58 -35.41
N TYR A 346 38.53 10.24 -35.61
CA TYR A 346 38.06 9.62 -36.85
C TYR A 346 38.23 10.56 -38.06
N PHE A 347 37.86 11.83 -37.92
CA PHE A 347 38.05 12.84 -38.96
C PHE A 347 39.51 13.25 -39.19
N ALA A 348 40.43 12.91 -38.28
CA ALA A 348 41.86 13.11 -38.48
C ALA A 348 42.54 11.94 -39.21
N ALA A 349 42.06 10.69 -39.03
CA ALA A 349 42.73 9.51 -39.58
C ALA A 349 42.08 8.92 -40.85
N ILE A 350 40.81 9.20 -41.13
CA ILE A 350 40.03 8.57 -42.21
C ILE A 350 39.48 9.67 -43.13
N SER A 351 39.43 9.46 -44.46
CA SER A 351 38.81 10.45 -45.35
C SER A 351 37.30 10.58 -45.14
N LYS A 352 36.75 11.78 -45.37
CA LYS A 352 35.30 12.06 -45.33
C LYS A 352 34.46 11.01 -46.08
N GLU A 353 34.92 10.57 -47.26
CA GLU A 353 34.17 9.65 -48.11
C GLU A 353 34.22 8.19 -47.63
N GLU A 354 35.30 7.77 -46.99
CA GLU A 354 35.36 6.45 -46.34
C GLU A 354 34.49 6.42 -45.09
N ILE A 355 34.51 7.47 -44.26
CA ILE A 355 33.60 7.59 -43.11
C ILE A 355 32.13 7.56 -43.59
N ARG A 356 31.80 8.28 -44.68
CA ARG A 356 30.44 8.32 -45.27
C ARG A 356 29.99 6.97 -45.85
N LYS A 357 30.93 6.11 -46.26
CA LYS A 357 30.67 4.72 -46.73
C LYS A 357 30.68 3.70 -45.60
N SER A 358 31.33 4.01 -44.48
CA SER A 358 31.38 3.13 -43.31
C SER A 358 30.00 2.96 -42.69
N LYS A 359 29.59 1.70 -42.49
CA LYS A 359 28.33 1.34 -41.83
C LYS A 359 28.52 1.24 -40.32
N GLU A 360 28.90 0.05 -39.85
CA GLU A 360 28.97 -0.26 -38.42
C GLU A 360 30.41 -0.23 -37.85
N LEU A 361 31.42 0.06 -38.68
CA LEU A 361 32.83 -0.26 -38.40
C LEU A 361 33.78 0.96 -38.40
N THR A 362 33.29 2.17 -38.11
CA THR A 362 34.10 3.41 -38.12
C THR A 362 35.39 3.28 -37.27
N ALA A 363 35.27 2.67 -36.08
CA ALA A 363 36.39 2.43 -35.19
C ALA A 363 37.44 1.46 -35.78
N SER A 364 37.01 0.40 -36.46
CA SER A 364 37.94 -0.53 -37.11
C SER A 364 38.69 0.13 -38.26
N LEU A 365 38.03 0.99 -39.04
CA LEU A 365 38.69 1.78 -40.09
C LEU A 365 39.72 2.76 -39.50
N PHE A 366 39.42 3.42 -38.38
CA PHE A 366 40.38 4.25 -37.64
C PHE A 366 41.62 3.45 -37.23
N PHE A 367 41.44 2.26 -36.67
CA PHE A 367 42.56 1.39 -36.26
C PHE A 367 43.38 0.87 -37.45
N VAL A 368 42.74 0.57 -38.59
CA VAL A 368 43.43 0.21 -39.84
C VAL A 368 44.28 1.38 -40.34
N ALA A 369 43.70 2.58 -40.44
CA ALA A 369 44.37 3.77 -40.98
C ALA A 369 45.57 4.22 -40.12
N VAL A 370 45.46 4.17 -38.79
CA VAL A 370 46.55 4.62 -37.89
C VAL A 370 47.67 3.58 -37.76
N PHE A 371 47.32 2.29 -37.60
CA PHE A 371 48.30 1.26 -37.20
C PHE A 371 48.73 0.31 -38.34
N GLY A 372 47.91 0.09 -39.36
CA GLY A 372 48.23 -0.71 -40.55
C GLY A 372 48.57 -2.19 -40.31
N ASN A 373 48.40 -2.71 -39.09
CA ASN A 373 48.81 -4.08 -38.72
C ASN A 373 47.58 -4.89 -38.28
N HIS A 374 47.30 -5.98 -38.98
CA HIS A 374 46.16 -6.87 -38.69
C HIS A 374 46.10 -7.33 -37.22
N LYS A 375 47.23 -7.63 -36.57
CA LYS A 375 47.24 -8.04 -35.14
C LYS A 375 46.79 -6.91 -34.21
N ALA A 376 47.18 -5.66 -34.50
CA ALA A 376 46.72 -4.50 -33.76
C ALA A 376 45.22 -4.24 -33.99
N VAL A 377 44.76 -4.34 -35.24
CA VAL A 377 43.34 -4.17 -35.60
C VAL A 377 42.45 -5.22 -34.93
N SER A 378 42.89 -6.48 -34.82
CA SER A 378 42.19 -7.53 -34.08
C SER A 378 42.09 -7.23 -32.58
N ALA A 379 43.20 -6.85 -31.94
CA ALA A 379 43.21 -6.50 -30.50
C ALA A 379 42.33 -5.27 -30.20
N LEU A 380 42.37 -4.25 -31.05
CA LEU A 380 41.56 -3.04 -30.90
C LEU A 380 40.08 -3.30 -31.21
N SER A 381 39.76 -4.22 -32.12
CA SER A 381 38.38 -4.71 -32.35
C SER A 381 37.84 -5.49 -31.14
N ALA A 382 38.70 -6.20 -30.40
CA ALA A 382 38.31 -6.87 -29.15
C ALA A 382 37.91 -5.86 -28.06
N LEU A 383 38.54 -4.68 -27.97
CA LEU A 383 38.11 -3.60 -27.05
C LEU A 383 36.71 -3.08 -27.42
N VAL A 384 36.39 -2.97 -28.71
CA VAL A 384 35.05 -2.56 -29.18
C VAL A 384 34.01 -3.66 -28.91
N ALA A 385 34.39 -4.94 -28.97
CA ALA A 385 33.55 -6.05 -28.49
C ALA A 385 33.29 -5.95 -26.97
N VAL A 386 34.31 -5.74 -26.14
CA VAL A 386 34.15 -5.55 -24.68
C VAL A 386 33.24 -4.34 -24.36
N SER A 387 33.37 -3.25 -25.12
CA SER A 387 32.44 -2.12 -25.02
C SER A 387 31.00 -2.52 -25.38
N SER A 388 30.80 -3.24 -26.48
CA SER A 388 29.47 -3.68 -26.92
C SER A 388 28.82 -4.66 -25.91
N PHE A 389 29.59 -5.56 -25.31
CA PHE A 389 29.15 -6.43 -24.21
C PHE A 389 28.69 -5.62 -23.00
N GLY A 390 29.48 -4.63 -22.55
CA GLY A 390 29.10 -3.77 -21.42
C GLY A 390 27.87 -2.91 -21.69
N ASN A 391 27.55 -2.61 -22.95
CA ASN A 391 26.29 -1.92 -23.31
C ASN A 391 25.09 -2.86 -23.13
N LEU A 392 25.16 -4.08 -23.67
CA LEU A 392 24.11 -5.08 -23.49
C LEU A 392 23.87 -5.39 -22.01
N LEU A 393 24.95 -5.52 -21.21
CA LEU A 393 24.87 -5.70 -19.75
C LEU A 393 24.11 -4.54 -19.08
N ALA A 394 24.51 -3.28 -19.33
CA ALA A 394 23.85 -2.11 -18.76
C ALA A 394 22.39 -1.93 -19.22
N VAL A 395 22.08 -2.29 -20.47
CA VAL A 395 20.71 -2.28 -21.02
C VAL A 395 19.84 -3.36 -20.37
N VAL A 396 20.34 -4.57 -20.18
CA VAL A 396 19.62 -5.68 -19.52
C VAL A 396 19.37 -5.35 -18.05
N ILE A 397 20.35 -4.80 -17.33
CA ILE A 397 20.21 -4.36 -15.93
C ILE A 397 19.10 -3.32 -15.77
N GLY A 398 19.06 -2.26 -16.61
CA GLY A 398 18.06 -1.20 -16.49
C GLY A 398 16.67 -1.63 -16.95
N SER A 399 16.56 -2.25 -18.14
CA SER A 399 15.26 -2.65 -18.70
C SER A 399 14.52 -3.67 -17.85
N SER A 400 15.20 -4.52 -17.08
CA SER A 400 14.53 -5.44 -16.14
C SER A 400 13.80 -4.73 -15.00
N ARG A 401 14.27 -3.55 -14.56
CA ARG A 401 13.53 -2.73 -13.56
C ARG A 401 12.31 -2.06 -14.16
N VAL A 402 12.41 -1.55 -15.40
CA VAL A 402 11.28 -0.97 -16.13
C VAL A 402 10.17 -2.01 -16.30
N ILE A 403 10.51 -3.23 -16.70
CA ILE A 403 9.56 -4.36 -16.85
C ILE A 403 9.02 -4.81 -15.47
N ARG A 404 9.86 -4.88 -14.42
CA ARG A 404 9.41 -5.17 -13.04
C ARG A 404 8.34 -4.16 -12.60
N GLU A 405 8.58 -2.86 -12.76
CA GLU A 405 7.64 -1.81 -12.34
C GLU A 405 6.35 -1.82 -13.18
N CYS A 406 6.42 -2.11 -14.50
CA CYS A 406 5.23 -2.38 -15.31
C CYS A 406 4.38 -3.55 -14.76
N GLY A 407 5.02 -4.62 -14.30
CA GLY A 407 4.33 -5.75 -13.67
C GLY A 407 3.76 -5.43 -12.29
N ARG A 408 4.46 -4.62 -11.50
CA ARG A 408 4.01 -4.16 -10.17
C ARG A 408 2.78 -3.25 -10.20
N GLN A 409 2.47 -2.64 -11.34
CA GLN A 409 1.23 -1.88 -11.54
C GLN A 409 -0.01 -2.79 -11.69
N GLY A 410 0.16 -4.11 -11.79
CA GLY A 410 -0.93 -5.07 -11.96
C GLY A 410 -1.53 -5.12 -13.37
N VAL A 411 -1.04 -4.29 -14.29
CA VAL A 411 -1.51 -4.25 -15.69
C VAL A 411 -0.99 -5.41 -16.55
N LEU A 412 0.02 -6.14 -16.07
CA LEU A 412 0.48 -7.40 -16.66
C LEU A 412 -0.16 -8.61 -15.92
N PRO A 413 -0.51 -9.69 -16.64
CA PRO A 413 -1.03 -10.90 -16.01
C PRO A 413 0.03 -11.56 -15.12
N TYR A 414 -0.41 -12.20 -14.03
CA TYR A 414 0.46 -12.86 -13.04
C TYR A 414 1.47 -11.89 -12.36
N PRO A 415 1.02 -10.83 -11.65
CA PRO A 415 1.91 -9.81 -11.06
C PRO A 415 3.08 -10.36 -10.24
N ARG A 416 2.85 -11.47 -9.50
CA ARG A 416 3.88 -12.19 -8.74
C ARG A 416 5.14 -12.56 -9.56
N PHE A 417 4.97 -13.01 -10.81
CA PHE A 417 6.07 -13.42 -11.70
C PHE A 417 6.97 -12.24 -12.10
N TRP A 418 6.40 -11.04 -12.24
CA TRP A 418 7.14 -9.84 -12.63
C TRP A 418 7.79 -9.14 -11.43
N ALA A 419 7.14 -9.16 -10.27
CA ALA A 419 7.50 -8.37 -9.09
C ALA A 419 8.47 -9.07 -8.12
N SER A 420 8.42 -10.41 -8.02
CA SER A 420 9.27 -11.21 -7.12
C SER A 420 10.75 -11.12 -7.48
N THR A 421 11.59 -11.26 -6.46
CA THR A 421 13.06 -11.26 -6.57
C THR A 421 13.65 -12.67 -6.34
N ARG A 422 12.83 -13.67 -5.99
CA ARG A 422 13.28 -15.05 -5.74
C ARG A 422 13.66 -15.79 -7.03
N PRO A 423 14.62 -16.75 -6.97
CA PRO A 423 15.36 -17.17 -5.79
C PRO A 423 16.67 -16.40 -5.53
N PHE A 424 17.13 -15.56 -6.46
CA PHE A 424 18.49 -15.00 -6.44
C PHE A 424 18.62 -13.54 -5.94
N ASN A 425 17.53 -12.96 -5.42
CA ASN A 425 17.37 -11.51 -5.17
C ASN A 425 17.56 -10.69 -6.46
N THR A 426 16.97 -11.17 -7.56
CA THR A 426 17.02 -10.56 -8.90
C THR A 426 15.67 -10.66 -9.62
N PRO A 427 15.32 -9.72 -10.54
CA PRO A 427 14.05 -9.75 -11.27
C PRO A 427 14.06 -10.81 -12.39
N LEU A 428 13.89 -12.08 -12.01
CA LEU A 428 14.00 -13.24 -12.91
C LEU A 428 13.04 -13.19 -14.11
N GLY A 429 11.75 -12.96 -13.88
CA GLY A 429 10.73 -12.90 -14.94
C GLY A 429 11.03 -11.84 -16.02
N PRO A 430 11.30 -10.58 -15.62
CA PRO A 430 11.80 -9.52 -16.51
C PRO A 430 13.05 -9.89 -17.32
N TYR A 431 14.05 -10.54 -16.72
CA TYR A 431 15.24 -10.99 -17.45
C TYR A 431 14.93 -12.11 -18.45
N LEU A 432 14.09 -13.08 -18.07
CA LEU A 432 13.68 -14.19 -18.95
C LEU A 432 12.92 -13.68 -20.17
N LEU A 433 11.99 -12.74 -20.00
CA LEU A 433 11.29 -12.07 -21.10
C LEU A 433 12.27 -11.40 -22.07
N LYS A 434 13.21 -10.61 -21.54
CA LYS A 434 14.24 -9.91 -22.32
C LYS A 434 15.10 -10.88 -23.14
N TRP A 435 15.41 -12.05 -22.57
CA TRP A 435 16.11 -13.14 -23.26
C TRP A 435 15.28 -13.74 -24.39
N VAL A 436 14.09 -14.26 -24.10
CA VAL A 436 13.22 -14.93 -25.09
C VAL A 436 12.99 -14.04 -26.31
N LEU A 437 12.58 -12.78 -26.11
CA LEU A 437 12.30 -11.87 -27.22
C LEU A 437 13.54 -11.50 -28.03
N THR A 438 14.69 -11.32 -27.38
CA THR A 438 15.95 -11.05 -28.09
C THR A 438 16.39 -12.25 -28.93
N VAL A 439 16.28 -13.47 -28.40
CA VAL A 439 16.62 -14.70 -29.14
C VAL A 439 15.68 -14.90 -30.34
N ILE A 440 14.37 -14.71 -30.16
CA ILE A 440 13.39 -14.78 -31.26
C ILE A 440 13.75 -13.77 -32.38
N VAL A 441 14.06 -12.52 -32.05
CA VAL A 441 14.38 -11.48 -33.05
C VAL A 441 15.77 -11.67 -33.69
N ILE A 442 16.70 -12.42 -33.08
CA ILE A 442 17.96 -12.82 -33.73
C ILE A 442 17.75 -13.99 -34.72
N ILE A 443 16.86 -14.94 -34.39
CA ILE A 443 16.70 -16.19 -35.15
C ILE A 443 15.62 -16.10 -36.23
N ALA A 444 14.41 -15.62 -35.90
CA ALA A 444 13.22 -15.78 -36.74
C ALA A 444 13.14 -14.83 -37.94
N PRO A 445 13.46 -13.52 -37.84
CA PRO A 445 13.43 -12.63 -39.00
C PRO A 445 14.50 -13.03 -40.05
N PRO A 446 14.21 -12.93 -41.36
CA PRO A 446 15.27 -12.98 -42.37
C PRO A 446 16.20 -11.77 -42.25
N ALA A 447 17.44 -11.90 -42.71
CA ALA A 447 18.40 -10.78 -42.73
C ALA A 447 18.02 -9.76 -43.82
N GLY A 448 18.28 -8.48 -43.57
CA GLY A 448 17.85 -7.38 -44.43
C GLY A 448 16.64 -6.64 -43.85
N ASP A 449 15.70 -6.24 -44.71
CA ASP A 449 14.63 -5.29 -44.39
C ASP A 449 13.81 -5.65 -43.15
N ALA A 450 13.43 -6.93 -43.00
CA ALA A 450 12.63 -7.39 -41.87
C ALA A 450 13.34 -7.19 -40.52
N PHE A 451 14.67 -7.28 -40.50
CA PHE A 451 15.46 -7.02 -39.29
C PHE A 451 15.56 -5.51 -39.01
N ASN A 452 15.90 -4.71 -40.01
CA ASN A 452 15.99 -3.25 -39.88
C ASN A 452 14.67 -2.65 -39.40
N PHE A 453 13.56 -3.04 -40.04
CA PHE A 453 12.20 -2.64 -39.68
C PHE A 453 11.87 -2.88 -38.21
N ILE A 454 12.20 -4.06 -37.66
CA ILE A 454 11.94 -4.39 -36.25
C ILE A 454 12.77 -3.49 -35.31
N VAL A 455 14.00 -3.11 -35.69
CA VAL A 455 14.84 -2.19 -34.92
C VAL A 455 14.27 -0.77 -34.93
N ASP A 456 13.91 -0.23 -36.10
CA ASP A 456 13.35 1.13 -36.21
C ASP A 456 11.96 1.23 -35.54
N LEU A 457 11.16 0.16 -35.58
CA LEU A 457 9.86 0.04 -34.90
C LEU A 457 9.96 0.23 -33.38
N GLN A 458 11.10 -0.08 -32.75
CA GLN A 458 11.31 0.16 -31.31
C GLN A 458 11.41 1.66 -30.98
N SER A 459 12.00 2.46 -31.89
CA SER A 459 12.35 3.86 -31.61
C SER A 459 11.17 4.84 -31.68
N TYR A 460 10.23 4.64 -32.61
CA TYR A 460 9.13 5.60 -32.79
C TYR A 460 8.15 5.63 -31.60
N PRO A 461 7.67 4.49 -31.06
CA PRO A 461 6.83 4.47 -29.86
C PRO A 461 7.56 5.00 -28.61
N ALA A 462 8.87 4.77 -28.49
CA ALA A 462 9.67 5.34 -27.40
C ALA A 462 9.65 6.88 -27.41
N ASN A 463 9.82 7.52 -28.58
CA ASN A 463 9.71 8.99 -28.72
C ASN A 463 8.33 9.53 -28.31
N VAL A 464 7.24 8.78 -28.53
CA VAL A 464 5.88 9.17 -28.08
C VAL A 464 5.84 9.26 -26.55
N PHE A 465 6.44 8.30 -25.86
CA PHE A 465 6.50 8.33 -24.40
C PHE A 465 7.51 9.35 -23.85
N SER A 466 8.64 9.62 -24.52
CA SER A 466 9.54 10.72 -24.15
C SER A 466 8.87 12.09 -24.24
N PHE A 467 8.03 12.31 -25.27
CA PHE A 467 7.16 13.49 -25.37
C PHE A 467 6.18 13.55 -24.18
N LEU A 468 5.49 12.44 -23.89
CA LEU A 468 4.50 12.38 -22.80
C LEU A 468 5.12 12.59 -21.42
N VAL A 469 6.30 12.04 -21.12
CA VAL A 469 7.03 12.31 -19.87
C VAL A 469 7.34 13.81 -19.74
N THR A 470 7.92 14.43 -20.78
CA THR A 470 8.30 15.84 -20.73
C THR A 470 7.08 16.78 -20.61
N PHE A 471 6.01 16.54 -21.38
CA PHE A 471 4.78 17.32 -21.30
C PHE A 471 4.04 17.10 -19.97
N GLY A 472 4.05 15.86 -19.47
CA GLY A 472 3.41 15.44 -18.23
C GLY A 472 3.92 16.17 -16.99
N LEU A 473 5.18 16.62 -17.00
CA LEU A 473 5.80 17.33 -15.88
C LEU A 473 5.09 18.64 -15.54
N PHE A 474 4.54 19.36 -16.53
CA PHE A 474 3.69 20.53 -16.28
C PHE A 474 2.40 20.17 -15.51
N SER A 475 1.82 19.00 -15.82
CA SER A 475 0.62 18.49 -15.16
C SER A 475 0.89 17.96 -13.74
N VAL A 476 2.11 17.50 -13.45
CA VAL A 476 2.55 17.17 -12.08
C VAL A 476 2.81 18.45 -11.28
N ARG A 477 3.54 19.42 -11.86
CA ARG A 477 3.80 20.75 -11.24
C ARG A 477 2.50 21.44 -10.81
N LYS A 478 1.50 21.50 -11.70
CA LYS A 478 0.19 22.12 -11.39
C LYS A 478 -0.50 21.41 -10.22
N ARG A 479 -0.49 20.08 -10.18
CA ARG A 479 -1.07 19.32 -9.07
C ARG A 479 -0.33 19.51 -7.75
N ARG A 480 1.01 19.50 -7.75
CA ARG A 480 1.83 19.81 -6.55
C ARG A 480 1.54 21.22 -6.01
N ALA A 481 1.43 22.22 -6.89
CA ALA A 481 1.08 23.58 -6.49
C ALA A 481 -0.32 23.70 -5.89
N ASN A 482 -1.32 23.04 -6.50
CA ASN A 482 -2.72 23.07 -6.04
C ASN A 482 -2.92 22.52 -4.61
N ILE A 483 -2.01 21.69 -4.10
CA ILE A 483 -2.08 21.08 -2.76
C ILE A 483 -1.05 21.65 -1.77
N GLY A 484 -0.33 22.72 -2.14
CA GLY A 484 0.69 23.33 -1.28
C GLY A 484 1.93 22.45 -1.02
N ALA A 485 2.24 21.49 -1.89
CA ALA A 485 3.35 20.57 -1.67
C ALA A 485 4.71 21.30 -1.60
N PRO A 486 5.64 20.87 -0.72
CA PRO A 486 6.87 21.61 -0.44
C PRO A 486 7.81 21.76 -1.65
N PRO A 487 8.71 22.77 -1.63
CA PRO A 487 9.77 22.93 -2.62
C PRO A 487 10.67 21.69 -2.74
N THR A 488 11.26 21.48 -3.91
CA THR A 488 12.02 20.26 -4.24
C THR A 488 13.49 20.55 -4.49
N GLU A 489 14.38 19.61 -4.16
CA GLU A 489 15.84 19.82 -4.30
C GLU A 489 16.29 20.12 -5.75
N PHE A 490 15.49 19.74 -6.74
CA PHE A 490 15.73 20.05 -8.15
C PHE A 490 14.43 20.45 -8.85
N ARG A 491 14.54 21.42 -9.78
CA ARG A 491 13.49 21.86 -10.69
C ARG A 491 14.12 22.42 -11.96
N ALA A 492 13.75 21.90 -13.13
CA ALA A 492 14.21 22.36 -14.43
C ALA A 492 13.61 23.72 -14.81
N TRP A 493 14.32 24.52 -15.60
CA TRP A 493 13.80 25.78 -16.11
C TRP A 493 12.76 25.57 -17.22
N ASN A 494 11.75 26.43 -17.29
CA ASN A 494 10.63 26.25 -18.24
C ASN A 494 11.10 26.21 -19.71
N PHE A 495 12.10 27.01 -20.09
CA PHE A 495 12.64 27.00 -21.45
C PHE A 495 13.36 25.70 -21.81
N VAL A 496 13.95 24.99 -20.83
CA VAL A 496 14.58 23.68 -21.01
C VAL A 496 13.51 22.61 -21.30
N LEU A 497 12.36 22.70 -20.61
CA LEU A 497 11.20 21.83 -20.89
C LEU A 497 10.60 22.13 -22.27
N ILE A 498 10.46 23.41 -22.65
CA ILE A 498 9.98 23.81 -23.98
C ILE A 498 10.94 23.31 -25.08
N PHE A 499 12.24 23.46 -24.90
CA PHE A 499 13.26 22.95 -25.83
C PHE A 499 13.19 21.42 -25.98
N SER A 500 13.10 20.67 -24.87
CA SER A 500 12.91 19.22 -24.93
C SER A 500 11.59 18.83 -25.61
N ILE A 501 10.48 19.55 -25.38
CA ILE A 501 9.22 19.34 -26.10
C ILE A 501 9.38 19.56 -27.60
N LEU A 502 10.01 20.65 -28.02
CA LEU A 502 10.22 20.97 -29.44
C LEU A 502 11.05 19.90 -30.16
N VAL A 503 12.12 19.39 -29.51
CA VAL A 503 12.92 18.29 -30.09
C VAL A 503 12.17 16.96 -30.07
N ASN A 504 11.37 16.66 -29.05
CA ASN A 504 10.50 15.48 -29.05
C ASN A 504 9.44 15.55 -30.18
N ILE A 505 8.85 16.72 -30.45
CA ILE A 505 7.94 16.93 -31.60
C ILE A 505 8.69 16.73 -32.92
N TYR A 506 9.90 17.30 -33.06
CA TYR A 506 10.76 17.11 -34.23
C TYR A 506 11.05 15.62 -34.51
N LEU A 507 11.35 14.83 -33.46
CA LEU A 507 11.60 13.39 -33.53
C LEU A 507 10.33 12.54 -33.81
N LEU A 508 9.14 13.11 -33.69
CA LEU A 508 7.86 12.46 -34.05
C LEU A 508 7.38 12.85 -35.45
N VAL A 509 7.58 14.10 -35.87
CA VAL A 509 7.09 14.62 -37.16
C VAL A 509 8.00 14.20 -38.33
N LEU A 510 9.32 14.31 -38.18
CA LEU A 510 10.22 14.14 -39.33
C LEU A 510 10.46 12.70 -39.83
N PRO A 511 10.23 11.62 -39.06
CA PRO A 511 10.12 10.27 -39.61
C PRO A 511 9.10 10.12 -40.75
N TRP A 512 8.15 11.03 -40.89
CA TRP A 512 7.17 11.06 -41.97
C TRP A 512 7.64 11.81 -43.23
N VAL A 513 8.80 12.48 -43.23
CA VAL A 513 9.31 13.20 -44.42
C VAL A 513 10.12 12.24 -45.31
N PRO A 514 9.79 12.11 -46.62
CA PRO A 514 10.44 11.14 -47.51
C PRO A 514 11.98 11.27 -47.61
N PRO A 515 12.69 10.14 -47.76
CA PRO A 515 14.14 10.15 -47.96
C PRO A 515 14.54 10.58 -49.38
N ALA A 516 15.79 11.03 -49.50
CA ALA A 516 16.40 11.44 -50.77
C ALA A 516 16.53 10.24 -51.73
N GLY A 517 15.58 10.12 -52.66
CA GLY A 517 15.43 8.98 -53.57
C GLY A 517 13.99 8.48 -53.69
N GLY A 518 13.06 8.99 -52.86
CA GLY A 518 11.64 8.64 -52.93
C GLY A 518 11.20 7.64 -51.86
N ILE A 519 9.94 7.19 -51.92
CA ILE A 519 9.27 6.46 -50.83
C ILE A 519 9.84 5.06 -50.52
N TYR A 520 10.76 4.56 -51.36
CA TYR A 520 11.45 3.27 -51.20
C TYR A 520 12.97 3.42 -50.94
N ALA A 521 13.45 4.65 -50.71
CA ALA A 521 14.87 4.94 -50.47
C ALA A 521 15.23 5.03 -48.97
N GLY A 522 14.56 4.25 -48.12
CA GLY A 522 14.76 4.22 -46.67
C GLY A 522 15.84 3.23 -46.21
N ASP A 523 15.87 2.95 -44.90
CA ASP A 523 16.67 1.84 -44.33
C ASP A 523 16.02 0.44 -44.60
N VAL A 524 14.92 0.40 -45.38
CA VAL A 524 14.19 -0.78 -45.88
C VAL A 524 13.74 -0.60 -47.34
N SER A 525 13.58 -1.68 -48.10
CA SER A 525 13.13 -1.66 -49.51
C SER A 525 11.66 -1.30 -49.75
N PHE A 526 10.82 -1.38 -48.72
CA PHE A 526 9.40 -0.98 -48.77
C PHE A 526 9.17 0.44 -48.25
N PHE A 527 7.92 0.86 -48.05
CA PHE A 527 7.56 2.22 -47.67
C PHE A 527 8.29 2.66 -46.38
N TYR A 528 9.15 3.68 -46.48
CA TYR A 528 10.08 4.09 -45.41
C TYR A 528 9.41 4.31 -44.03
N ALA A 529 8.26 4.97 -43.96
CA ALA A 529 7.58 5.29 -42.70
C ALA A 529 6.65 4.15 -42.17
N THR A 530 6.76 2.93 -42.70
CA THR A 530 5.96 1.77 -42.22
C THR A 530 6.17 1.52 -40.73
N TYR A 531 7.39 1.74 -40.19
CA TYR A 531 7.66 1.57 -38.76
C TYR A 531 6.93 2.61 -37.89
N CYS A 532 6.68 3.81 -38.42
CA CYS A 532 5.86 4.83 -37.75
C CYS A 532 4.38 4.42 -37.75
N ILE A 533 3.87 3.93 -38.89
CA ILE A 533 2.49 3.41 -39.01
C ILE A 533 2.27 2.23 -38.05
N VAL A 534 3.15 1.23 -38.06
CA VAL A 534 3.02 0.04 -37.20
C VAL A 534 3.28 0.39 -35.73
N GLY A 535 4.18 1.33 -35.43
CA GLY A 535 4.36 1.86 -34.09
C GLY A 535 3.11 2.53 -33.53
N LEU A 536 2.45 3.40 -34.32
CA LEU A 536 1.16 3.97 -33.95
C LEU A 536 0.05 2.92 -33.85
N ALA A 537 0.05 1.90 -34.73
CA ALA A 537 -0.92 0.81 -34.68
C ALA A 537 -0.80 -0.02 -33.39
N ILE A 538 0.41 -0.31 -32.90
CA ILE A 538 0.63 -0.99 -31.61
C ILE A 538 0.07 -0.16 -30.45
N LEU A 539 0.28 1.16 -30.45
CA LEU A 539 -0.27 2.06 -29.43
C LEU A 539 -1.81 2.14 -29.51
N ALA A 540 -2.38 2.20 -30.72
CA ALA A 540 -3.82 2.21 -30.94
C ALA A 540 -4.49 0.88 -30.52
N VAL A 541 -3.90 -0.26 -30.89
CA VAL A 541 -4.36 -1.59 -30.45
C VAL A 541 -4.27 -1.74 -28.93
N SER A 542 -3.26 -1.17 -28.29
CA SER A 542 -3.16 -1.13 -26.82
C SER A 542 -4.29 -0.30 -26.19
N GLY A 543 -4.66 0.83 -26.79
CA GLY A 543 -5.82 1.64 -26.40
C GLY A 543 -7.16 0.92 -26.59
N ILE A 544 -7.31 0.16 -27.69
CA ILE A 544 -8.50 -0.68 -27.96
C ILE A 544 -8.58 -1.84 -26.95
N PHE A 545 -7.46 -2.51 -26.67
CA PHE A 545 -7.37 -3.56 -25.64
C PHE A 545 -7.76 -3.01 -24.26
N TYR A 546 -7.23 -1.84 -23.89
CA TYR A 546 -7.63 -1.14 -22.68
C TYR A 546 -9.14 -0.85 -22.64
N ALA A 547 -9.69 -0.25 -23.71
CA ALA A 547 -11.12 0.05 -23.79
C ALA A 547 -11.97 -1.23 -23.68
N PHE A 548 -11.55 -2.34 -24.30
CA PHE A 548 -12.24 -3.62 -24.16
C PHE A 548 -12.18 -4.16 -22.73
N PHE A 549 -10.99 -4.35 -22.15
CA PHE A 549 -10.84 -5.04 -20.87
C PHE A 549 -11.18 -4.18 -19.63
N ILE A 550 -11.02 -2.86 -19.70
CA ILE A 550 -11.20 -1.93 -18.57
C ILE A 550 -12.53 -1.14 -18.65
N ILE A 551 -13.16 -1.02 -19.83
CA ILE A 551 -14.42 -0.26 -19.99
C ILE A 551 -15.58 -1.12 -20.52
N LEU A 552 -15.43 -1.84 -21.63
CA LEU A 552 -16.54 -2.56 -22.27
C LEU A 552 -16.88 -3.88 -21.57
N LEU A 553 -15.89 -4.74 -21.32
CA LEU A 553 -16.08 -6.04 -20.67
C LEU A 553 -16.57 -5.92 -19.21
N PRO A 554 -16.10 -4.96 -18.38
CA PRO A 554 -16.65 -4.74 -17.04
C PRO A 554 -18.10 -4.26 -17.08
N LYS A 555 -18.46 -3.34 -17.99
CA LYS A 555 -19.86 -2.93 -18.23
C LYS A 555 -20.74 -4.10 -18.68
N TRP A 556 -20.31 -4.86 -19.68
CA TRP A 556 -21.09 -5.97 -20.24
C TRP A 556 -21.32 -7.12 -19.24
N ARG A 557 -20.38 -7.35 -18.31
CA ARG A 557 -20.46 -8.40 -17.29
C ARG A 557 -20.71 -7.87 -15.88
N ASN A 558 -21.23 -6.65 -15.76
CA ASN A 558 -21.61 -5.97 -14.52
C ASN A 558 -20.60 -6.10 -13.37
N TYR A 559 -19.34 -5.77 -13.62
CA TYR A 559 -18.27 -5.71 -12.61
C TYR A 559 -17.42 -4.44 -12.79
N THR A 560 -16.63 -4.08 -11.77
CA THR A 560 -15.58 -3.05 -11.86
C THR A 560 -14.23 -3.63 -11.45
N ILE A 561 -13.14 -3.04 -11.92
CA ILE A 561 -11.78 -3.47 -11.58
C ILE A 561 -11.26 -2.64 -10.40
N ARG A 562 -10.92 -3.31 -9.30
CA ARG A 562 -10.29 -2.72 -8.11
C ARG A 562 -8.81 -3.14 -8.01
N GLN A 563 -8.03 -2.35 -7.29
CA GLN A 563 -6.60 -2.60 -7.01
C GLN A 563 -6.47 -3.20 -5.61
N PHE A 564 -5.72 -4.29 -5.47
CA PHE A 564 -5.36 -4.89 -4.19
C PHE A 564 -3.84 -4.94 -4.03
N LEU A 565 -3.33 -4.67 -2.83
CA LEU A 565 -1.91 -4.75 -2.52
C LEU A 565 -1.52 -6.21 -2.24
N GLU A 566 -0.70 -6.79 -3.10
CA GLU A 566 -0.13 -8.13 -2.97
C GLU A 566 1.32 -8.02 -2.47
N LYS A 567 1.53 -8.24 -1.16
CA LYS A 567 2.87 -8.40 -0.58
C LYS A 567 3.38 -9.81 -0.85
N LEU A 568 4.65 -9.94 -1.27
CA LEU A 568 5.31 -11.19 -1.61
C LEU A 568 6.23 -11.66 -0.45
N PRO A 569 6.50 -12.98 -0.32
CA PRO A 569 7.37 -13.52 0.74
C PRO A 569 8.85 -13.10 0.69
N ASP A 570 9.26 -12.32 -0.30
CA ASP A 570 10.59 -11.70 -0.43
C ASP A 570 10.59 -10.20 -0.06
N GLY A 571 9.51 -9.71 0.55
CA GLY A 571 9.31 -8.31 0.88
C GLY A 571 8.94 -7.43 -0.32
N ALA A 572 8.96 -7.97 -1.54
CA ALA A 572 8.49 -7.23 -2.70
C ALA A 572 6.97 -6.97 -2.62
N GLN A 573 6.55 -5.88 -3.24
CA GLN A 573 5.13 -5.52 -3.32
C GLN A 573 4.65 -5.47 -4.77
N ALA A 574 3.37 -5.71 -5.01
CA ALA A 574 2.73 -5.53 -6.30
C ALA A 574 1.27 -5.12 -6.13
N THR A 575 0.74 -4.37 -7.08
CA THR A 575 -0.70 -4.21 -7.26
C THR A 575 -1.24 -5.40 -8.05
N ARG A 576 -2.37 -5.95 -7.62
CA ARG A 576 -3.13 -6.97 -8.34
C ARG A 576 -4.49 -6.39 -8.73
N LEU A 577 -4.83 -6.49 -10.01
CA LEU A 577 -6.14 -6.11 -10.50
C LEU A 577 -7.14 -7.25 -10.30
N VAL A 578 -8.24 -6.96 -9.62
CA VAL A 578 -9.30 -7.92 -9.29
C VAL A 578 -10.63 -7.41 -9.83
N LYS A 579 -11.42 -8.33 -10.38
CA LYS A 579 -12.79 -8.07 -10.82
C LYS A 579 -13.71 -8.19 -9.61
N VAL A 580 -14.39 -7.11 -9.25
CA VAL A 580 -15.37 -7.08 -8.16
C VAL A 580 -16.74 -6.86 -8.81
N PRO A 581 -17.72 -7.78 -8.65
CA PRO A 581 -19.07 -7.61 -9.18
C PRO A 581 -19.70 -6.28 -8.73
N ASN A 582 -20.54 -5.67 -9.56
CA ASN A 582 -21.14 -4.37 -9.23
C ASN A 582 -22.17 -4.45 -8.10
N ALA A 583 -22.71 -5.63 -7.80
CA ALA A 583 -23.52 -5.88 -6.60
C ALA A 583 -22.68 -5.73 -5.31
N ASP A 584 -21.41 -6.16 -5.35
CA ASP A 584 -20.42 -6.00 -4.27
C ASP A 584 -19.75 -4.60 -4.31
N LEU A 585 -20.35 -3.66 -5.06
CA LEU A 585 -19.91 -2.28 -5.25
C LEU A 585 -21.10 -1.31 -5.19
N ALA A 586 -22.17 -1.68 -4.47
CA ALA A 586 -23.24 -0.78 -4.04
C ALA A 586 -22.70 0.20 -2.98
N ASP A 587 -21.76 1.02 -3.43
CA ASP A 587 -20.78 1.79 -2.65
C ASP A 587 -20.71 3.25 -3.15
N ARG A 588 -21.49 3.61 -4.18
CA ARG A 588 -21.42 4.93 -4.83
C ARG A 588 -22.78 5.55 -5.10
N ARG A 589 -22.78 6.87 -5.07
CA ARG A 589 -23.99 7.67 -5.28
C ARG A 589 -24.48 7.68 -6.73
N ASP A 590 -23.58 7.56 -7.72
CA ASP A 590 -23.96 7.39 -9.14
C ASP A 590 -24.53 6.00 -9.46
N THR A 591 -24.59 5.11 -8.47
CA THR A 591 -25.25 3.78 -8.55
C THR A 591 -26.45 3.62 -7.62
N LEU A 592 -26.87 4.67 -6.90
CA LEU A 592 -28.14 4.63 -6.17
C LEU A 592 -29.33 4.70 -7.15
N PRO A 593 -30.46 4.03 -6.84
CA PRO A 593 -31.69 4.16 -7.62
C PRO A 593 -32.29 5.57 -7.49
N ASP A 594 -33.05 5.97 -8.52
CA ASP A 594 -33.86 7.20 -8.52
C ASP A 594 -35.19 6.95 -7.79
N THR A 595 -35.09 6.67 -6.49
CA THR A 595 -36.21 6.31 -5.61
C THR A 595 -36.04 6.92 -4.23
N ASP A 596 -37.13 7.41 -3.63
CA ASP A 596 -37.12 7.90 -2.25
C ASP A 596 -36.84 6.77 -1.24
N PHE A 597 -36.06 7.08 -0.21
CA PHE A 597 -35.78 6.16 0.90
C PHE A 597 -36.69 6.45 2.09
N ASP A 598 -37.28 5.41 2.69
CA ASP A 598 -38.05 5.55 3.92
C ASP A 598 -37.18 5.88 5.11
N PHE A 599 -36.05 5.18 5.22
CA PHE A 599 -35.09 5.30 6.31
C PHE A 599 -33.70 5.61 5.76
N ILE A 600 -33.08 6.68 6.28
CA ILE A 600 -31.66 6.97 6.03
C ILE A 600 -30.91 6.75 7.33
N ILE A 601 -30.07 5.70 7.36
CA ILE A 601 -29.21 5.33 8.49
C ILE A 601 -27.85 6.01 8.29
N VAL A 602 -27.42 6.78 9.28
CA VAL A 602 -26.17 7.54 9.24
C VAL A 602 -25.12 6.84 10.11
N GLY A 603 -24.12 6.25 9.47
CA GLY A 603 -23.14 5.35 10.08
C GLY A 603 -23.51 3.89 9.85
N GLY A 604 -22.69 3.19 9.05
CA GLY A 604 -22.75 1.75 8.84
C GLY A 604 -22.11 0.94 9.98
N GLY A 605 -22.09 1.51 11.19
CA GLY A 605 -21.45 0.94 12.37
C GLY A 605 -22.21 -0.25 12.97
N THR A 606 -21.84 -0.64 14.20
CA THR A 606 -22.43 -1.79 14.92
C THR A 606 -23.96 -1.74 14.94
N ALA A 607 -24.53 -0.62 15.37
CA ALA A 607 -25.98 -0.44 15.46
C ALA A 607 -26.66 -0.25 14.09
N GLY A 608 -26.08 0.59 13.23
CA GLY A 608 -26.62 0.89 11.90
C GLY A 608 -26.70 -0.35 11.00
N SER A 609 -25.75 -1.28 11.14
CA SER A 609 -25.78 -2.58 10.45
C SER A 609 -26.97 -3.45 10.88
N VAL A 610 -27.27 -3.52 12.18
CA VAL A 610 -28.45 -4.25 12.71
C VAL A 610 -29.73 -3.66 12.11
N LEU A 611 -29.88 -2.34 12.21
CA LEU A 611 -31.05 -1.61 11.73
C LEU A 611 -31.26 -1.79 10.23
N ALA A 612 -30.19 -1.67 9.43
CA ALA A 612 -30.24 -1.82 7.99
C ALA A 612 -30.77 -3.20 7.57
N ASN A 613 -30.33 -4.26 8.22
CA ASN A 613 -30.86 -5.61 7.99
C ASN A 613 -32.30 -5.73 8.53
N ARG A 614 -32.55 -5.42 9.81
CA ARG A 614 -33.85 -5.67 10.43
C ARG A 614 -34.98 -4.85 9.81
N LEU A 615 -34.74 -3.61 9.39
CA LEU A 615 -35.75 -2.81 8.69
C LEU A 615 -36.05 -3.36 7.29
N THR A 616 -35.04 -3.84 6.55
CA THR A 616 -35.23 -4.40 5.20
C THR A 616 -35.78 -5.84 5.19
N GLU A 617 -36.02 -6.45 6.35
CA GLU A 617 -36.88 -7.64 6.49
C GLU A 617 -38.32 -7.34 6.04
N ASN A 618 -38.76 -6.09 6.14
CA ASN A 618 -39.99 -5.62 5.49
C ASN A 618 -39.67 -5.17 4.05
N PRO A 619 -40.15 -5.86 3.00
CA PRO A 619 -39.86 -5.51 1.62
C PRO A 619 -40.53 -4.20 1.16
N SER A 620 -41.45 -3.62 1.94
CA SER A 620 -42.03 -2.30 1.68
C SER A 620 -41.20 -1.13 2.21
N PHE A 621 -40.14 -1.39 2.98
CA PHE A 621 -39.26 -0.35 3.51
C PHE A 621 -38.01 -0.18 2.66
N GLN A 622 -37.82 1.01 2.08
CA GLN A 622 -36.61 1.40 1.36
C GLN A 622 -35.58 1.99 2.33
N VAL A 623 -34.38 1.40 2.41
CA VAL A 623 -33.37 1.79 3.42
C VAL A 623 -32.03 2.11 2.76
N LEU A 624 -31.49 3.29 3.07
CA LEU A 624 -30.14 3.72 2.69
C LEU A 624 -29.25 3.82 3.93
N VAL A 625 -28.11 3.13 3.91
CA VAL A 625 -27.00 3.30 4.87
C VAL A 625 -25.95 4.22 4.27
N ILE A 626 -25.54 5.26 4.98
CA ILE A 626 -24.45 6.16 4.58
C ILE A 626 -23.29 6.01 5.56
N GLU A 627 -22.14 5.56 5.08
CA GLU A 627 -20.93 5.33 5.88
C GLU A 627 -19.77 6.22 5.41
N ALA A 628 -19.05 6.80 6.37
CA ALA A 628 -17.96 7.73 6.10
C ALA A 628 -16.70 7.02 5.60
N GLY A 629 -16.37 5.87 6.18
CA GLY A 629 -15.22 5.06 5.80
C GLY A 629 -15.49 4.06 4.68
N PRO A 630 -14.50 3.21 4.35
CA PRO A 630 -14.60 2.21 3.29
C PRO A 630 -15.36 0.93 3.70
N ASN A 631 -15.64 0.09 2.71
CA ASN A 631 -16.07 -1.30 2.92
C ASN A 631 -14.96 -2.13 3.63
N ASN A 632 -15.34 -3.05 4.52
CA ASN A 632 -14.41 -3.89 5.31
C ASN A 632 -14.04 -5.23 4.63
N GLU A 633 -14.60 -5.55 3.46
CA GLU A 633 -14.31 -6.79 2.74
C GLU A 633 -12.85 -6.91 2.26
N GLY A 634 -12.25 -8.08 2.49
CA GLY A 634 -10.86 -8.37 2.12
C GLY A 634 -9.80 -7.69 3.01
N VAL A 635 -10.20 -6.97 4.05
CA VAL A 635 -9.31 -6.26 4.98
C VAL A 635 -8.72 -7.24 5.98
N LEU A 636 -7.55 -7.81 5.67
CA LEU A 636 -6.95 -8.90 6.45
C LEU A 636 -6.86 -8.62 7.95
N ASN A 637 -6.45 -7.42 8.35
CA ASN A 637 -6.33 -7.04 9.77
C ASN A 637 -7.69 -7.02 10.50
N SER A 638 -8.79 -6.79 9.78
CA SER A 638 -10.16 -6.90 10.32
C SER A 638 -10.63 -8.35 10.36
N ILE A 639 -10.21 -9.19 9.42
CA ILE A 639 -10.65 -10.59 9.31
C ILE A 639 -9.94 -11.52 10.31
N VAL A 640 -8.63 -11.34 10.53
CA VAL A 640 -7.79 -12.15 11.44
C VAL A 640 -7.96 -11.63 12.89
N PRO A 641 -8.48 -12.44 13.84
CA PRO A 641 -8.66 -12.00 15.23
C PRO A 641 -7.38 -11.48 15.90
N GLY A 642 -6.26 -12.19 15.75
CA GLY A 642 -4.96 -11.78 16.31
C GLY A 642 -4.41 -10.47 15.76
N PHE A 643 -4.89 -9.98 14.61
CA PHE A 643 -4.39 -8.76 13.98
C PHE A 643 -5.19 -7.49 14.36
N ALA A 644 -6.13 -7.57 15.31
CA ALA A 644 -6.96 -6.42 15.72
C ALA A 644 -6.15 -5.16 16.08
N PHE A 645 -5.02 -5.32 16.80
CA PHE A 645 -4.12 -4.21 17.16
C PHE A 645 -3.50 -3.48 15.96
N ASN A 646 -3.52 -4.08 14.76
CA ASN A 646 -2.98 -3.49 13.53
C ASN A 646 -4.00 -2.60 12.78
N LEU A 647 -5.04 -2.10 13.46
CA LEU A 647 -6.11 -1.27 12.88
C LEU A 647 -6.14 0.17 13.40
N GLY A 648 -5.61 0.46 14.59
CA GLY A 648 -5.40 1.83 15.06
C GLY A 648 -4.40 2.59 14.18
N ASN A 649 -4.51 3.92 14.10
CA ASN A 649 -3.68 4.76 13.20
C ASN A 649 -3.76 4.37 11.70
N SER A 650 -4.86 3.76 11.26
CA SER A 650 -5.07 3.30 9.89
C SER A 650 -6.25 4.00 9.20
N ALA A 651 -6.54 3.62 7.94
CA ALA A 651 -7.73 4.08 7.22
C ALA A 651 -9.06 3.56 7.82
N PHE A 652 -8.99 2.57 8.72
CA PHE A 652 -10.14 1.99 9.43
C PHE A 652 -10.32 2.53 10.85
N ASP A 653 -9.49 3.49 11.28
CA ASP A 653 -9.67 4.27 12.48
C ASP A 653 -9.99 5.73 12.09
N TRP A 654 -10.83 6.40 12.88
CA TRP A 654 -11.03 7.85 12.81
C TRP A 654 -9.81 8.64 13.29
N ASN A 655 -8.90 7.99 14.05
CA ASN A 655 -7.67 8.57 14.58
C ASN A 655 -7.95 9.76 15.52
N PHE A 656 -9.01 9.68 16.30
CA PHE A 656 -9.37 10.70 17.28
C PHE A 656 -8.40 10.69 18.47
N THR A 657 -8.27 11.85 19.11
CA THR A 657 -7.59 12.02 20.40
C THR A 657 -8.48 12.76 21.38
N THR A 658 -8.24 12.58 22.67
CA THR A 658 -8.85 13.44 23.69
C THR A 658 -8.29 14.87 23.64
N VAL A 659 -8.89 15.78 24.40
CA VAL A 659 -8.19 16.97 24.92
C VAL A 659 -7.19 16.55 26.00
N PRO A 660 -6.18 17.38 26.36
CA PRO A 660 -5.30 17.12 27.49
C PRO A 660 -6.07 16.82 28.79
N GLN A 661 -5.87 15.63 29.35
CA GLN A 661 -6.67 15.12 30.46
C GLN A 661 -6.00 15.42 31.80
N ASN A 662 -6.56 16.35 32.59
CA ASN A 662 -6.04 16.72 33.90
C ASN A 662 -5.84 15.51 34.83
N GLY A 663 -6.80 14.59 34.86
CA GLY A 663 -6.74 13.41 35.72
C GLY A 663 -5.76 12.31 35.27
N VAL A 664 -5.13 12.42 34.10
CA VAL A 664 -4.01 11.55 33.68
C VAL A 664 -2.77 12.36 33.31
N ASN A 665 -2.41 13.29 34.21
CA ASN A 665 -1.19 14.10 34.18
C ASN A 665 -1.06 14.98 32.91
N GLY A 666 -2.18 15.48 32.39
CA GLY A 666 -2.23 16.33 31.19
C GLY A 666 -1.99 15.59 29.87
N ARG A 667 -1.88 14.26 29.89
CA ARG A 667 -1.69 13.46 28.67
C ARG A 667 -2.88 13.59 27.73
N THR A 668 -2.60 13.56 26.43
CA THR A 668 -3.59 13.37 25.38
C THR A 668 -3.66 11.89 25.04
N ILE A 669 -4.85 11.31 24.99
CA ILE A 669 -5.07 9.86 24.87
C ILE A 669 -5.63 9.55 23.47
N MET A 670 -5.14 8.49 22.82
CA MET A 670 -5.71 7.97 21.57
C MET A 670 -7.13 7.43 21.84
N PHE A 671 -8.05 7.70 20.92
CA PHE A 671 -9.48 7.43 21.11
C PHE A 671 -10.06 6.69 19.91
N GLU A 672 -9.46 5.53 19.61
CA GLU A 672 -9.69 4.71 18.42
C GLU A 672 -11.19 4.44 18.19
N ARG A 673 -11.72 4.78 17.01
CA ARG A 673 -13.11 4.49 16.60
C ARG A 673 -13.10 3.91 15.19
N GLY A 674 -13.85 2.84 14.96
CA GLY A 674 -13.92 2.22 13.63
C GLY A 674 -14.52 3.16 12.57
N HIS A 675 -13.83 3.30 11.44
CA HIS A 675 -14.17 4.12 10.29
C HIS A 675 -14.35 3.20 9.07
N GLY A 676 -15.61 2.95 8.66
CA GLY A 676 -15.96 1.95 7.65
C GLY A 676 -17.04 0.96 8.10
N LEU A 677 -17.44 0.04 7.21
CA LEU A 677 -18.56 -0.86 7.45
C LEU A 677 -18.33 -1.78 8.68
N GLY A 678 -19.36 -1.86 9.52
CA GLY A 678 -19.34 -2.51 10.84
C GLY A 678 -18.79 -1.60 11.95
N GLY A 679 -18.14 -0.48 11.62
CA GLY A 679 -17.60 0.49 12.55
C GLY A 679 -16.68 -0.17 13.59
N SER A 680 -16.84 0.19 14.86
CA SER A 680 -16.02 -0.37 15.94
C SER A 680 -16.05 -1.90 16.05
N SER A 681 -17.13 -2.59 15.63
CA SER A 681 -17.16 -4.07 15.64
C SER A 681 -16.20 -4.71 14.62
N SER A 682 -15.80 -3.98 13.58
CA SER A 682 -14.81 -4.42 12.58
C SER A 682 -13.35 -4.15 13.02
N VAL A 683 -13.13 -3.48 14.16
CA VAL A 683 -11.76 -3.15 14.66
C VAL A 683 -11.48 -3.53 16.13
N ASN A 684 -12.50 -3.72 16.97
CA ASN A 684 -12.34 -3.99 18.41
C ASN A 684 -11.60 -5.32 18.73
N GLY A 685 -11.27 -5.53 20.00
CA GLY A 685 -10.73 -6.80 20.52
C GLY A 685 -11.71 -7.97 20.58
N MET A 686 -12.86 -7.90 19.89
CA MET A 686 -13.90 -8.94 19.82
C MET A 686 -14.56 -9.42 21.12
N VAL A 687 -14.07 -9.05 22.31
CA VAL A 687 -14.64 -9.45 23.61
C VAL A 687 -16.15 -9.22 23.68
N TYR A 688 -16.87 -10.27 24.07
CA TYR A 688 -18.33 -10.34 24.16
C TYR A 688 -18.74 -10.49 25.62
N THR A 689 -19.00 -9.36 26.27
CA THR A 689 -19.62 -9.31 27.60
C THR A 689 -20.91 -8.50 27.57
N ARG A 690 -21.95 -8.98 28.26
CA ARG A 690 -23.31 -8.41 28.25
C ARG A 690 -23.54 -7.41 29.38
N GLY A 691 -22.90 -7.60 30.53
CA GLY A 691 -23.07 -6.78 31.73
C GLY A 691 -24.04 -7.40 32.75
N SER A 692 -24.27 -6.70 33.85
CA SER A 692 -25.15 -7.20 34.93
C SER A 692 -26.62 -6.95 34.63
N SER A 693 -27.53 -7.75 35.19
CA SER A 693 -28.98 -7.49 35.05
C SER A 693 -29.34 -6.09 35.54
N SER A 694 -28.70 -5.66 36.64
CA SER A 694 -28.89 -4.33 37.24
C SER A 694 -28.50 -3.18 36.31
N ASP A 695 -27.65 -3.37 35.30
CA ASP A 695 -27.36 -2.32 34.31
C ASP A 695 -28.60 -2.00 33.46
N TYR A 696 -29.27 -3.04 32.98
CA TYR A 696 -30.47 -2.94 32.14
C TYR A 696 -31.71 -2.59 32.96
N ASP A 697 -31.82 -3.12 34.18
CA ASP A 697 -32.89 -2.73 35.10
C ASP A 697 -32.72 -1.27 35.56
N ARG A 698 -31.47 -0.77 35.71
CA ARG A 698 -31.16 0.66 35.86
C ARG A 698 -31.55 1.46 34.61
N PHE A 699 -31.30 0.98 33.40
CA PHE A 699 -31.76 1.64 32.17
C PHE A 699 -33.29 1.77 32.11
N ALA A 700 -34.02 0.71 32.48
CA ALA A 700 -35.48 0.74 32.59
C ALA A 700 -35.96 1.74 33.66
N GLN A 701 -35.33 1.74 34.84
CA GLN A 701 -35.67 2.65 35.93
C GLN A 701 -35.47 4.12 35.54
N VAL A 702 -34.33 4.48 34.94
CA VAL A 702 -34.02 5.89 34.63
C VAL A 702 -34.77 6.42 33.41
N THR A 703 -35.22 5.56 32.49
CA THR A 703 -36.07 5.94 31.35
C THR A 703 -37.56 5.93 31.66
N GLY A 704 -37.99 5.12 32.63
CA GLY A 704 -39.40 4.84 32.90
C GLY A 704 -40.02 3.79 31.96
N ASP A 705 -39.22 3.09 31.15
CA ASP A 705 -39.68 2.06 30.22
C ASP A 705 -39.19 0.66 30.65
N PRO A 706 -40.08 -0.23 31.14
CA PRO A 706 -39.71 -1.58 31.57
C PRO A 706 -39.22 -2.47 30.42
N GLY A 707 -39.42 -2.08 29.15
CA GLY A 707 -38.88 -2.80 27.99
C GLY A 707 -37.36 -2.72 27.84
N TRP A 708 -36.68 -1.84 28.59
CA TRP A 708 -35.21 -1.85 28.71
C TRP A 708 -34.66 -2.80 29.79
N SER A 709 -35.52 -3.47 30.58
CA SER A 709 -35.10 -4.36 31.66
C SER A 709 -34.37 -5.61 31.15
N TRP A 710 -33.54 -6.22 32.01
CA TRP A 710 -32.75 -7.41 31.67
C TRP A 710 -33.64 -8.52 31.08
N ASN A 711 -34.78 -8.78 31.73
CA ASN A 711 -35.73 -9.81 31.33
C ASN A 711 -36.44 -9.49 30.01
N ALA A 712 -36.82 -8.22 29.77
CA ALA A 712 -37.44 -7.80 28.53
C ALA A 712 -36.47 -7.86 27.32
N LEU A 713 -35.16 -7.83 27.58
CA LEU A 713 -34.13 -7.85 26.55
C LEU A 713 -33.60 -9.24 26.18
N GLN A 714 -33.87 -10.29 26.98
CA GLN A 714 -33.43 -11.67 26.68
C GLN A 714 -33.85 -12.20 25.29
N PRO A 715 -35.04 -11.88 24.73
CA PRO A 715 -35.36 -12.25 23.36
C PRO A 715 -34.38 -11.67 22.33
N TYR A 716 -33.92 -10.43 22.53
CA TYR A 716 -32.96 -9.77 21.64
C TYR A 716 -31.52 -10.27 21.85
N VAL A 717 -31.18 -10.76 23.06
CA VAL A 717 -29.95 -11.53 23.28
C VAL A 717 -29.94 -12.75 22.34
N LYS A 718 -30.97 -13.59 22.41
CA LYS A 718 -31.04 -14.83 21.62
C LYS A 718 -31.32 -14.62 20.12
N LYS A 719 -31.73 -13.40 19.71
CA LYS A 719 -31.97 -12.99 18.32
C LYS A 719 -30.70 -12.52 17.59
N HIS A 720 -29.75 -11.90 18.29
CA HIS A 720 -28.49 -11.43 17.67
C HIS A 720 -27.38 -12.48 17.69
N GLU A 721 -27.37 -13.36 18.69
CA GLU A 721 -26.26 -14.27 18.99
C GLU A 721 -26.41 -15.66 18.35
N GLY A 722 -25.33 -16.13 17.72
CA GLY A 722 -25.14 -17.49 17.22
C GLY A 722 -23.88 -18.13 17.83
N PHE A 723 -23.97 -18.58 19.08
CA PHE A 723 -22.87 -19.23 19.77
C PHE A 723 -22.43 -20.51 19.02
N THR A 724 -21.14 -20.66 18.78
CA THR A 724 -20.50 -21.75 18.03
C THR A 724 -19.37 -22.39 18.84
N VAL A 725 -18.95 -23.59 18.44
CA VAL A 725 -17.77 -24.27 18.99
C VAL A 725 -16.47 -23.54 18.63
N PRO A 726 -15.45 -23.58 19.50
CA PRO A 726 -14.11 -23.06 19.22
C PRO A 726 -13.38 -23.88 18.15
N VAL A 727 -12.44 -23.25 17.44
CA VAL A 727 -11.80 -23.84 16.24
C VAL A 727 -10.80 -24.96 16.51
N ASP A 728 -10.26 -25.05 17.73
CA ASP A 728 -9.47 -26.20 18.18
C ASP A 728 -10.34 -27.42 18.54
N ASN A 729 -11.67 -27.23 18.64
CA ASN A 729 -12.67 -28.22 19.05
C ASN A 729 -12.41 -28.82 20.44
N HIS A 730 -11.86 -28.04 21.37
CA HIS A 730 -11.69 -28.51 22.76
C HIS A 730 -13.03 -28.72 23.49
N SER A 731 -13.00 -29.46 24.60
CA SER A 731 -14.20 -29.76 25.39
C SER A 731 -14.66 -28.54 26.19
N THR A 732 -15.72 -27.87 25.73
CA THR A 732 -16.29 -26.68 26.37
C THR A 732 -17.15 -26.94 27.62
N VAL A 733 -17.12 -28.17 28.15
CA VAL A 733 -17.91 -28.58 29.32
C VAL A 733 -17.42 -27.86 30.57
N GLY A 734 -18.30 -27.05 31.17
CA GLY A 734 -17.98 -26.28 32.39
C GLY A 734 -17.28 -24.95 32.16
N GLN A 735 -17.22 -24.45 30.92
CA GLN A 735 -16.67 -23.12 30.59
C GLN A 735 -17.73 -22.04 30.33
N PHE A 736 -18.97 -22.43 30.05
CA PHE A 736 -20.12 -21.53 29.77
C PHE A 736 -21.45 -22.21 30.12
N ASP A 737 -22.55 -21.46 30.22
CA ASP A 737 -23.90 -22.00 30.40
C ASP A 737 -24.74 -21.89 29.11
N PRO A 738 -24.92 -22.98 28.33
CA PRO A 738 -25.69 -22.93 27.08
C PRO A 738 -27.16 -22.50 27.26
N SER A 739 -27.71 -22.49 28.48
CA SER A 739 -29.08 -22.03 28.75
C SER A 739 -29.26 -20.52 28.53
N VAL A 740 -28.20 -19.72 28.70
CA VAL A 740 -28.23 -18.25 28.57
C VAL A 740 -27.82 -17.74 27.17
N HIS A 741 -27.61 -18.64 26.21
CA HIS A 741 -27.16 -18.30 24.85
C HIS A 741 -28.23 -18.42 23.76
N GLY A 742 -28.01 -17.71 22.66
CA GLY A 742 -28.60 -17.92 21.35
C GLY A 742 -27.63 -18.68 20.44
N PHE A 743 -28.17 -19.52 19.55
CA PHE A 743 -27.40 -20.40 18.66
C PHE A 743 -27.74 -20.20 17.17
N ASN A 744 -28.54 -19.18 16.84
CA ASN A 744 -29.10 -18.96 15.50
C ASN A 744 -29.03 -17.51 15.01
N GLY A 745 -28.49 -16.60 15.81
CA GLY A 745 -28.31 -15.19 15.46
C GLY A 745 -27.12 -14.95 14.52
N PRO A 746 -27.09 -13.80 13.82
CA PRO A 746 -26.08 -13.51 12.80
C PRO A 746 -24.70 -13.12 13.34
N ILE A 747 -24.55 -12.82 14.64
CA ILE A 747 -23.25 -12.57 15.28
C ILE A 747 -22.77 -13.87 15.92
N LEU A 748 -21.75 -14.48 15.32
CA LEU A 748 -21.13 -15.67 15.87
C LEU A 748 -20.32 -15.33 17.12
N THR A 749 -20.53 -16.09 18.19
CA THR A 749 -19.77 -15.99 19.44
C THR A 749 -19.13 -17.33 19.81
N THR A 750 -17.99 -17.32 20.50
CA THR A 750 -17.24 -18.53 20.87
C THR A 750 -16.37 -18.29 22.09
N LEU A 751 -16.09 -19.38 22.83
CA LEU A 751 -14.97 -19.49 23.77
C LEU A 751 -13.61 -19.42 23.03
N PRO A 752 -12.47 -19.28 23.75
CA PRO A 752 -11.15 -19.07 23.13
C PRO A 752 -10.78 -20.13 22.09
N GLY A 753 -10.20 -19.68 20.97
CA GLY A 753 -9.91 -20.55 19.82
C GLY A 753 -8.66 -21.43 19.96
N LEU A 754 -7.90 -21.26 21.06
CA LEU A 754 -6.71 -22.03 21.42
C LEU A 754 -6.42 -21.82 22.91
N LEU A 755 -6.49 -22.88 23.72
CA LEU A 755 -6.17 -22.80 25.16
C LEU A 755 -4.68 -22.50 25.45
N ASN A 756 -4.42 -21.85 26.58
CA ASN A 756 -3.10 -21.43 27.07
C ASN A 756 -2.65 -22.33 28.23
N PRO A 757 -1.83 -23.37 28.00
CA PRO A 757 -1.53 -24.39 29.01
C PRO A 757 -0.75 -23.84 30.21
N SER A 758 0.07 -22.81 30.01
CA SER A 758 0.86 -22.20 31.10
C SER A 758 -0.01 -21.39 32.08
N ILE A 759 -1.11 -20.77 31.61
CA ILE A 759 -1.90 -19.79 32.37
C ILE A 759 -3.30 -20.30 32.74
N ASP A 760 -4.04 -20.91 31.82
CA ASP A 760 -5.49 -21.10 31.96
C ASP A 760 -5.87 -21.85 33.24
N ILE A 761 -5.21 -22.99 33.46
CA ILE A 761 -5.45 -23.84 34.62
C ILE A 761 -5.06 -23.14 35.93
N ARG A 762 -4.07 -22.24 35.91
CA ARG A 762 -3.63 -21.49 37.08
C ARG A 762 -4.63 -20.38 37.44
N VAL A 763 -5.20 -19.69 36.45
CA VAL A 763 -6.23 -18.67 36.66
C VAL A 763 -7.52 -19.28 37.23
N ILE A 764 -8.02 -20.37 36.64
CA ILE A 764 -9.19 -21.11 37.16
C ILE A 764 -8.91 -21.69 38.56
N THR A 765 -7.72 -22.25 38.79
CA THR A 765 -7.34 -22.79 40.11
C THR A 765 -7.24 -21.68 41.16
N ALA A 766 -6.71 -20.51 40.82
CA ALA A 766 -6.66 -19.35 41.72
C ALA A 766 -8.07 -18.90 42.10
N ALA A 767 -9.01 -18.85 41.15
CA ALA A 767 -10.42 -18.52 41.41
C ALA A 767 -11.08 -19.52 42.40
N GLN A 768 -10.84 -20.82 42.20
CA GLN A 768 -11.33 -21.88 43.10
C GLN A 768 -10.70 -21.84 44.51
N GLN A 769 -9.43 -21.43 44.60
CA GLN A 769 -8.69 -21.31 45.87
C GLN A 769 -9.09 -20.05 46.67
N LEU A 770 -9.28 -18.91 46.00
CA LEU A 770 -9.59 -17.63 46.64
C LEU A 770 -11.07 -17.50 47.01
N ARG A 771 -11.97 -17.90 46.10
CA ARG A 771 -13.44 -17.73 46.23
C ARG A 771 -13.82 -16.25 46.45
N GLY A 772 -15.01 -16.01 47.01
CA GLY A 772 -15.51 -14.65 47.27
C GLY A 772 -15.55 -13.81 46.00
N ASP A 773 -14.94 -12.63 46.05
CA ASP A 773 -14.84 -11.66 44.95
C ASP A 773 -14.11 -12.23 43.70
N PHE A 774 -13.38 -13.35 43.84
CA PHE A 774 -12.71 -14.08 42.76
C PHE A 774 -13.25 -15.51 42.56
N ALA A 775 -14.45 -15.83 43.03
CA ALA A 775 -15.05 -17.15 42.79
C ALA A 775 -15.16 -17.46 41.29
N PHE A 776 -15.02 -18.74 40.90
CA PHE A 776 -15.25 -19.15 39.51
C PHE A 776 -16.72 -18.90 39.13
N ASN A 777 -16.92 -18.19 38.01
CA ASN A 777 -18.21 -17.95 37.40
C ASN A 777 -18.31 -18.80 36.13
N LEU A 778 -19.31 -19.67 36.08
CA LEU A 778 -19.57 -20.52 34.91
C LEU A 778 -19.89 -19.68 33.67
N ASP A 779 -20.60 -18.56 33.82
CA ASP A 779 -20.97 -17.71 32.69
C ASP A 779 -21.23 -16.26 33.13
N MET A 780 -20.29 -15.37 32.79
CA MET A 780 -20.39 -13.94 33.11
C MET A 780 -21.51 -13.22 32.32
N ASN A 781 -22.04 -13.86 31.26
CA ASN A 781 -23.11 -13.34 30.41
C ASN A 781 -24.51 -13.81 30.85
N SER A 782 -24.60 -14.54 31.97
CA SER A 782 -25.84 -14.92 32.67
C SER A 782 -26.62 -13.76 33.31
N GLY A 783 -26.03 -12.57 33.40
CA GLY A 783 -26.59 -11.40 34.09
C GLY A 783 -26.04 -11.17 35.50
N ASN A 784 -25.16 -12.06 35.98
CA ASN A 784 -24.28 -11.80 37.12
C ASN A 784 -22.82 -12.02 36.67
N PRO A 785 -22.09 -10.98 36.22
CA PRO A 785 -20.73 -11.12 35.74
C PRO A 785 -19.70 -11.47 36.83
N LEU A 786 -20.01 -11.22 38.11
CA LEU A 786 -19.04 -11.26 39.22
C LEU A 786 -18.28 -12.59 39.33
N GLY A 787 -16.99 -12.48 39.66
CA GLY A 787 -16.06 -13.61 39.75
C GLY A 787 -15.14 -13.72 38.53
N VAL A 788 -14.50 -14.87 38.37
CA VAL A 788 -13.57 -15.19 37.27
C VAL A 788 -14.22 -16.20 36.33
N GLY A 789 -14.35 -15.85 35.05
CA GLY A 789 -14.91 -16.72 34.02
C GLY A 789 -14.10 -16.71 32.73
N TRP A 790 -14.43 -17.63 31.82
CA TRP A 790 -13.84 -17.67 30.48
C TRP A 790 -14.28 -16.48 29.65
N GLU A 791 -13.37 -15.95 28.83
CA GLU A 791 -13.72 -14.98 27.80
C GLU A 791 -14.67 -15.64 26.78
N GLN A 792 -15.60 -14.84 26.25
CA GLN A 792 -16.34 -15.18 25.05
C GLN A 792 -16.10 -14.06 24.06
N SER A 793 -15.85 -14.39 22.79
CA SER A 793 -15.52 -13.42 21.74
C SER A 793 -16.51 -13.49 20.58
N THR A 794 -16.68 -12.36 19.89
CA THR A 794 -17.38 -12.25 18.59
C THR A 794 -16.53 -12.79 17.44
N THR A 795 -16.19 -14.08 17.54
CA THR A 795 -15.40 -14.84 16.57
C THR A 795 -16.21 -16.05 16.12
N GLY A 796 -16.07 -16.46 14.86
CA GLY A 796 -16.69 -17.68 14.34
C GLY A 796 -15.81 -18.30 13.26
N HIS A 797 -15.60 -19.63 13.31
CA HIS A 797 -14.71 -20.36 12.38
C HIS A 797 -13.31 -19.71 12.23
N GLY A 798 -12.79 -19.11 13.32
CA GLY A 798 -11.47 -18.50 13.38
C GLY A 798 -11.35 -17.14 12.69
N VAL A 799 -12.48 -16.52 12.31
CA VAL A 799 -12.53 -15.15 11.76
C VAL A 799 -13.42 -14.25 12.61
N ARG A 800 -13.17 -12.94 12.56
CA ARG A 800 -14.01 -11.93 13.24
C ARG A 800 -15.46 -11.99 12.77
N SER A 801 -16.41 -11.96 13.71
CA SER A 801 -17.84 -11.77 13.48
C SER A 801 -18.29 -10.34 13.81
N SER A 802 -17.97 -9.40 12.93
CA SER A 802 -18.41 -7.99 13.01
C SER A 802 -19.89 -7.81 12.63
N ALA A 803 -20.44 -6.62 12.90
CA ALA A 803 -21.80 -6.27 12.48
C ALA A 803 -21.96 -6.23 10.95
N ALA A 804 -20.89 -5.94 10.20
CA ALA A 804 -20.91 -6.00 8.75
C ALA A 804 -20.94 -7.45 8.24
N THR A 805 -20.16 -8.36 8.83
CA THR A 805 -20.15 -9.78 8.42
C THR A 805 -21.40 -10.53 8.89
N GLY A 806 -22.02 -10.12 9.99
CA GLY A 806 -23.29 -10.68 10.46
C GLY A 806 -24.51 -10.11 9.77
N TYR A 807 -24.69 -8.78 9.76
CA TYR A 807 -25.92 -8.14 9.27
C TYR A 807 -25.83 -7.61 7.84
N LEU A 808 -24.66 -7.25 7.33
CA LEU A 808 -24.46 -6.71 5.97
C LEU A 808 -23.75 -7.72 5.04
N ALA A 809 -23.82 -9.01 5.35
CA ALA A 809 -23.34 -10.08 4.49
C ALA A 809 -23.98 -10.03 3.07
N SER A 810 -23.34 -10.67 2.08
CA SER A 810 -23.78 -10.61 0.68
C SER A 810 -25.23 -11.05 0.47
N GLN A 811 -25.73 -12.06 1.20
CA GLN A 811 -27.14 -12.48 1.14
C GLN A 811 -28.14 -11.43 1.64
N PHE A 812 -27.70 -10.46 2.45
CA PHE A 812 -28.52 -9.35 2.93
C PHE A 812 -28.39 -8.12 2.04
N ARG A 813 -27.18 -7.80 1.54
CA ARG A 813 -26.97 -6.77 0.51
C ARG A 813 -27.61 -7.10 -0.85
N ALA A 814 -27.93 -8.37 -1.10
CA ALA A 814 -28.71 -8.79 -2.26
C ALA A 814 -30.21 -8.42 -2.19
N ARG A 815 -30.71 -7.89 -1.07
CA ARG A 815 -32.10 -7.41 -0.96
C ARG A 815 -32.28 -6.13 -1.79
N PRO A 816 -33.28 -6.04 -2.68
CA PRO A 816 -33.44 -4.91 -3.60
C PRO A 816 -33.89 -3.59 -2.94
N ASN A 817 -34.17 -3.60 -1.63
CA ASN A 817 -34.57 -2.46 -0.81
C ASN A 817 -33.50 -2.07 0.24
N LEU A 818 -32.32 -2.69 0.21
CA LEU A 818 -31.16 -2.31 1.02
C LEU A 818 -30.10 -1.65 0.13
N HIS A 819 -29.81 -0.38 0.42
CA HIS A 819 -28.78 0.38 -0.27
C HIS A 819 -27.70 0.83 0.72
N ILE A 820 -26.46 0.84 0.27
CA ILE A 820 -25.29 1.26 1.04
C ILE A 820 -24.56 2.35 0.25
N LEU A 821 -23.89 3.25 0.95
CA LEU A 821 -23.09 4.33 0.38
C LEU A 821 -21.90 4.61 1.30
N VAL A 822 -20.79 3.91 1.04
CA VAL A 822 -19.49 4.08 1.73
C VAL A 822 -18.74 5.33 1.22
N GLU A 823 -17.57 5.62 1.79
CA GLU A 823 -16.70 6.75 1.41
C GLU A 823 -17.46 8.10 1.35
N THR A 824 -18.48 8.27 2.20
CA THR A 824 -19.46 9.36 2.16
C THR A 824 -19.78 9.88 3.57
N ARG A 825 -19.26 11.05 3.93
CA ARG A 825 -19.46 11.65 5.25
C ARG A 825 -20.75 12.48 5.28
N VAL A 826 -21.70 12.11 6.13
CA VAL A 826 -22.79 13.00 6.54
C VAL A 826 -22.19 14.11 7.41
N THR A 827 -22.44 15.36 7.03
CA THR A 827 -21.89 16.55 7.72
C THR A 827 -22.88 17.19 8.68
N ARG A 828 -24.18 17.13 8.36
CA ARG A 828 -25.28 17.72 9.14
C ARG A 828 -26.59 16.98 8.89
N ILE A 829 -27.52 17.09 9.84
CA ILE A 829 -28.95 16.88 9.62
C ILE A 829 -29.60 18.27 9.49
N LEU A 830 -30.51 18.43 8.54
CA LEU A 830 -31.17 19.68 8.23
C LEU A 830 -32.66 19.59 8.58
N LYS A 831 -33.23 20.70 9.04
CA LYS A 831 -34.68 20.81 9.27
C LYS A 831 -35.42 20.55 7.95
N SER A 832 -36.37 19.62 7.96
CA SER A 832 -37.27 19.32 6.84
C SER A 832 -38.07 20.56 6.42
N SER A 833 -38.42 20.64 5.14
CA SER A 833 -39.37 21.64 4.63
C SER A 833 -40.73 21.51 5.33
N GLY A 834 -41.12 22.52 6.10
CA GLY A 834 -42.39 22.56 6.83
C GLY A 834 -42.36 23.50 8.03
N SER A 835 -43.51 23.67 8.68
CA SER A 835 -43.65 24.50 9.89
C SER A 835 -43.05 23.83 11.13
N GLY A 836 -43.45 22.58 11.41
CA GLY A 836 -43.05 21.81 12.59
C GLY A 836 -41.55 21.50 12.70
N MET A 837 -41.10 21.07 13.89
CA MET A 837 -39.71 20.69 14.14
C MET A 837 -39.46 19.25 13.68
N SER A 838 -39.01 19.09 12.43
CA SER A 838 -38.74 17.79 11.80
C SER A 838 -37.35 17.78 11.17
N PHE A 839 -36.62 16.66 11.25
CA PHE A 839 -35.23 16.53 10.79
C PHE A 839 -35.02 15.26 9.95
N ARG A 840 -35.63 15.18 8.76
CA ARG A 840 -35.52 14.03 7.85
C ARG A 840 -34.51 14.20 6.72
N THR A 841 -33.76 15.31 6.69
CA THR A 841 -32.84 15.62 5.58
C THR A 841 -31.40 15.52 6.03
N VAL A 842 -30.58 14.70 5.39
CA VAL A 842 -29.13 14.64 5.62
C VAL A 842 -28.40 15.56 4.65
N GLU A 843 -27.33 16.21 5.09
CA GLU A 843 -26.29 16.82 4.23
C GLU A 843 -25.10 15.87 4.16
N LEU A 844 -24.63 15.54 2.96
CA LEU A 844 -23.53 14.60 2.72
C LEU A 844 -22.46 15.15 1.76
N SER A 845 -21.24 14.62 1.90
CA SER A 845 -20.06 14.95 1.09
C SER A 845 -19.18 13.71 0.85
N ASN A 846 -18.70 13.53 -0.38
CA ASN A 846 -17.66 12.56 -0.75
C ASN A 846 -16.23 13.14 -0.69
N GLY A 847 -16.09 14.40 -0.29
CA GLY A 847 -14.79 15.03 -0.04
C GLY A 847 -14.60 15.37 1.43
N THR A 848 -13.34 15.47 1.86
CA THR A 848 -12.91 15.60 3.26
C THR A 848 -12.59 17.05 3.69
N SER A 849 -12.97 18.05 2.90
CA SER A 849 -12.68 19.47 3.16
C SER A 849 -13.94 20.33 3.31
N SER A 850 -13.84 21.44 4.02
CA SER A 850 -14.91 22.45 4.13
C SER A 850 -15.48 22.90 2.78
N SER A 851 -14.62 22.95 1.75
CA SER A 851 -14.91 23.32 0.36
C SER A 851 -15.47 22.19 -0.53
N SER A 852 -15.58 20.97 0.01
CA SER A 852 -16.07 19.81 -0.76
C SER A 852 -17.54 19.99 -1.14
N PRO A 853 -17.96 19.62 -2.38
CA PRO A 853 -19.35 19.72 -2.80
C PRO A 853 -20.28 18.96 -1.86
N ARG A 854 -21.29 19.66 -1.33
CA ARG A 854 -22.31 19.09 -0.45
C ARG A 854 -23.64 18.99 -1.16
N THR A 855 -24.43 18.03 -0.75
CA THR A 855 -25.77 17.76 -1.29
C THR A 855 -26.66 17.14 -0.23
N THR A 856 -27.97 17.18 -0.45
CA THR A 856 -28.95 16.61 0.47
C THR A 856 -29.60 15.33 -0.06
N LEU A 857 -30.08 14.51 0.88
CA LEU A 857 -31.09 13.45 0.66
C LEU A 857 -32.13 13.56 1.78
N THR A 858 -33.38 13.22 1.52
CA THR A 858 -34.48 13.32 2.50
C THR A 858 -35.18 11.98 2.65
N ALA A 859 -35.32 11.51 3.89
CA ALA A 859 -36.08 10.32 4.23
C ALA A 859 -37.60 10.62 4.23
N THR A 860 -38.43 9.68 3.76
CA THR A 860 -39.90 9.84 3.83
C THR A 860 -40.40 9.63 5.27
N LYS A 861 -39.86 8.66 6.00
CA LYS A 861 -40.25 8.29 7.37
C LYS A 861 -39.31 8.89 8.42
N GLU A 862 -38.09 8.39 8.55
CA GLU A 862 -37.12 8.83 9.57
C GLU A 862 -35.66 8.83 9.09
N VAL A 863 -34.85 9.75 9.61
CA VAL A 863 -33.38 9.62 9.66
C VAL A 863 -32.99 8.96 10.99
N ILE A 864 -32.05 8.04 10.95
CA ILE A 864 -31.55 7.33 12.14
C ILE A 864 -30.05 7.59 12.26
N LEU A 865 -29.62 8.25 13.33
CA LEU A 865 -28.20 8.42 13.67
C LEU A 865 -27.68 7.16 14.34
N SER A 866 -26.66 6.54 13.73
CA SER A 866 -25.91 5.40 14.25
C SER A 866 -24.39 5.63 14.14
N ALA A 867 -23.96 6.89 14.20
CA ALA A 867 -22.59 7.33 14.02
C ALA A 867 -21.71 7.20 15.30
N GLY A 868 -22.27 6.62 16.36
CA GLY A 868 -21.58 6.31 17.60
C GLY A 868 -21.38 7.52 18.52
N SER A 869 -20.96 7.25 19.75
CA SER A 869 -20.82 8.24 20.84
C SER A 869 -19.92 9.45 20.57
N ILE A 870 -19.15 9.44 19.48
CA ILE A 870 -18.38 10.61 19.01
C ILE A 870 -19.01 11.23 17.76
N GLY A 871 -19.39 10.43 16.75
CA GLY A 871 -19.93 10.93 15.49
C GLY A 871 -21.35 11.50 15.62
N THR A 872 -22.22 10.87 16.40
CA THR A 872 -23.61 11.30 16.62
C THR A 872 -23.72 12.69 17.27
N PRO A 873 -23.10 12.98 18.43
CA PRO A 873 -23.14 14.34 18.99
C PRO A 873 -22.43 15.36 18.08
N HIS A 874 -21.34 14.97 17.40
CA HIS A 874 -20.64 15.86 16.45
C HIS A 874 -21.57 16.30 15.31
N ILE A 875 -22.31 15.37 14.71
CA ILE A 875 -23.31 15.66 13.65
C ILE A 875 -24.46 16.51 14.22
N LEU A 876 -25.02 16.19 15.39
CA LEU A 876 -26.10 16.97 16.01
C LEU A 876 -25.67 18.43 16.28
N LEU A 877 -24.48 18.64 16.84
CA LEU A 877 -23.94 19.98 17.10
C LEU A 877 -23.72 20.75 15.79
N HIS A 878 -23.14 20.14 14.75
CA HIS A 878 -23.02 20.78 13.42
C HIS A 878 -24.38 21.04 12.74
N SER A 879 -25.45 20.34 13.15
CA SER A 879 -26.84 20.57 12.73
C SER A 879 -27.51 21.75 13.46
N GLY A 880 -26.82 22.37 14.44
CA GLY A 880 -27.41 23.37 15.31
C GLY A 880 -28.33 22.80 16.40
N ILE A 881 -28.20 21.50 16.70
CA ILE A 881 -28.96 20.80 17.75
C ILE A 881 -28.03 20.60 18.94
N GLY A 882 -28.26 21.33 20.03
CA GLY A 882 -27.35 21.34 21.17
C GLY A 882 -27.45 22.61 22.01
N SER A 883 -26.49 22.81 22.92
CA SER A 883 -26.40 23.99 23.78
C SER A 883 -26.26 25.29 22.97
N LYS A 884 -27.23 26.19 23.10
CA LYS A 884 -27.29 27.45 22.33
C LYS A 884 -26.15 28.43 22.62
N SER A 885 -25.52 28.40 23.80
CA SER A 885 -24.31 29.19 24.08
C SER A 885 -23.11 28.67 23.29
N ASP A 886 -22.95 27.35 23.24
CA ASP A 886 -21.71 26.71 22.84
C ASP A 886 -21.64 26.60 21.31
N LEU A 887 -22.80 26.33 20.69
CA LEU A 887 -23.00 26.47 19.25
C LEU A 887 -22.67 27.90 18.77
N LYS A 888 -23.14 28.92 19.50
CA LYS A 888 -22.85 30.33 19.18
C LYS A 888 -21.36 30.64 19.30
N ALA A 889 -20.65 30.05 20.27
CA ALA A 889 -19.21 30.27 20.46
C ALA A 889 -18.36 29.81 19.26
N VAL A 890 -18.77 28.75 18.56
CA VAL A 890 -18.11 28.27 17.32
C VAL A 890 -18.74 28.82 16.02
N GLY A 891 -19.69 29.76 16.13
CA GLY A 891 -20.34 30.43 15.00
C GLY A 891 -21.51 29.66 14.35
N ILE A 892 -22.07 28.67 15.02
CA ILE A 892 -23.23 27.91 14.55
C ILE A 892 -24.53 28.52 15.11
N SER A 893 -25.55 28.63 14.26
CA SER A 893 -26.90 29.02 14.67
C SER A 893 -27.63 27.82 15.29
N SER A 894 -28.08 27.96 16.53
CA SER A 894 -28.95 26.96 17.18
C SER A 894 -30.32 26.91 16.47
N VAL A 895 -30.71 25.70 16.06
CA VAL A 895 -32.00 25.34 15.47
C VAL A 895 -32.91 24.71 16.53
N LEU A 896 -32.31 23.94 17.44
CA LEU A 896 -32.97 23.35 18.61
C LEU A 896 -32.00 23.42 19.80
N ASP A 897 -32.44 24.07 20.88
CA ASP A 897 -31.66 24.21 22.11
C ASP A 897 -31.84 22.94 22.95
N LEU A 898 -30.82 22.10 22.98
CA LEU A 898 -30.85 20.77 23.61
C LEU A 898 -29.50 20.51 24.31
N PRO A 899 -29.23 21.14 25.46
CA PRO A 899 -27.89 21.18 26.06
C PRO A 899 -27.34 19.82 26.52
N GLY A 900 -28.15 18.75 26.53
CA GLY A 900 -27.68 17.38 26.76
C GLY A 900 -26.83 16.79 25.63
N VAL A 901 -26.86 17.36 24.41
CA VAL A 901 -26.09 16.84 23.27
C VAL A 901 -24.59 16.95 23.56
N GLY A 902 -23.89 15.82 23.44
CA GLY A 902 -22.46 15.71 23.70
C GLY A 902 -22.10 15.56 25.18
N GLN A 903 -23.03 15.73 26.12
CA GLN A 903 -22.76 15.64 27.57
C GLN A 903 -22.88 14.20 28.09
N ASN A 904 -22.52 13.96 29.36
CA ASN A 904 -22.58 12.63 30.00
C ASN A 904 -21.72 11.57 29.28
N LEU A 905 -20.66 11.99 28.57
CA LEU A 905 -19.68 11.04 28.02
C LEU A 905 -19.11 10.21 29.16
N THR A 906 -19.22 8.89 29.05
CA THR A 906 -18.64 7.93 30.00
C THR A 906 -17.85 6.91 29.21
N ASP A 907 -16.66 6.55 29.68
CA ASP A 907 -15.79 5.52 29.11
C ASP A 907 -15.06 4.78 30.25
N HIS A 908 -14.58 3.58 29.99
CA HIS A 908 -13.80 2.78 30.93
C HIS A 908 -12.32 3.19 30.87
N PRO A 909 -11.72 3.83 31.90
CA PRO A 909 -10.28 4.07 31.93
C PRO A 909 -9.53 2.74 32.09
N LEU A 910 -8.60 2.45 31.18
CA LEU A 910 -7.90 1.17 31.08
C LEU A 910 -6.39 1.34 31.29
N PHE A 911 -5.78 0.57 32.20
CA PHE A 911 -4.33 0.54 32.43
C PHE A 911 -3.85 -0.89 32.66
N SER A 912 -2.57 -1.16 32.34
CA SER A 912 -1.96 -2.48 32.53
C SER A 912 -1.10 -2.53 33.79
N VAL A 913 -1.15 -3.65 34.51
CA VAL A 913 -0.22 -4.03 35.59
C VAL A 913 0.17 -5.50 35.43
N GLY A 914 1.38 -5.88 35.84
CA GLY A 914 1.94 -7.21 35.58
C GLY A 914 2.76 -7.80 36.72
N PHE A 915 2.96 -9.11 36.65
CA PHE A 915 3.90 -9.88 37.45
C PHE A 915 4.72 -10.81 36.55
N ASP A 916 6.01 -10.92 36.85
CA ASP A 916 6.95 -11.79 36.16
C ASP A 916 6.85 -13.22 36.75
N LEU A 917 6.96 -14.23 35.88
CA LEU A 917 6.80 -15.66 36.20
C LEU A 917 7.99 -16.49 35.71
N ASP A 918 8.18 -17.66 36.33
CA ASP A 918 9.14 -18.71 35.96
C ASP A 918 8.41 -20.07 35.87
N ILE A 919 7.52 -20.19 34.88
CA ILE A 919 6.83 -21.43 34.54
C ILE A 919 7.73 -22.27 33.63
N ARG A 920 7.92 -23.55 33.97
CA ARG A 920 8.81 -24.49 33.23
C ARG A 920 8.12 -25.80 32.89
N ASP A 921 7.13 -26.17 33.70
CA ASP A 921 6.03 -27.08 33.45
C ASP A 921 5.03 -26.47 32.45
N ASP A 922 4.44 -27.30 31.59
CA ASP A 922 3.37 -26.90 30.65
C ASP A 922 3.67 -25.64 29.81
N ALA A 923 4.91 -25.55 29.34
CA ALA A 923 5.44 -24.44 28.57
C ALA A 923 4.71 -24.24 27.23
N ASP A 924 4.08 -23.08 27.09
CA ASP A 924 3.28 -22.68 25.94
C ASP A 924 4.15 -22.30 24.72
N PRO A 925 4.03 -23.01 23.58
CA PRO A 925 4.85 -22.76 22.38
C PRO A 925 4.57 -21.41 21.71
N TRP A 926 3.47 -20.72 22.07
CA TRP A 926 3.11 -19.40 21.54
C TRP A 926 3.35 -18.26 22.55
N GLY A 927 4.06 -18.51 23.66
CA GLY A 927 4.32 -17.50 24.69
C GLY A 927 5.01 -16.23 24.18
N ASP A 928 5.98 -16.38 23.26
CA ASP A 928 6.74 -15.27 22.67
C ASP A 928 6.08 -14.65 21.41
N LEU A 929 4.83 -15.00 21.07
CA LEU A 929 4.19 -14.66 19.78
C LEU A 929 4.34 -13.18 19.39
N PHE A 930 4.05 -12.27 20.32
CA PHE A 930 4.04 -10.82 20.07
C PHE A 930 5.44 -10.18 19.96
N VAL A 931 6.50 -10.90 20.34
CA VAL A 931 7.90 -10.42 20.24
C VAL A 931 8.73 -11.21 19.22
N ASN A 932 8.31 -12.42 18.87
CA ASN A 932 9.00 -13.30 17.93
C ASN A 932 8.31 -13.32 16.56
N SER A 933 8.81 -12.49 15.64
CA SER A 933 8.32 -12.40 14.25
C SER A 933 8.33 -13.71 13.46
N THR A 934 9.08 -14.74 13.89
CA THR A 934 9.04 -16.07 13.27
C THR A 934 7.79 -16.84 13.71
N LEU A 935 7.53 -16.89 15.03
CA LEU A 935 6.31 -17.48 15.58
C LEU A 935 5.06 -16.75 15.05
N GLN A 936 5.09 -15.42 14.92
CA GLN A 936 3.98 -14.68 14.33
C GLN A 936 3.74 -15.02 12.85
N ALA A 937 4.80 -15.33 12.09
CA ALA A 937 4.65 -15.80 10.71
C ALA A 937 4.10 -17.23 10.64
N GLU A 938 4.49 -18.11 11.56
CA GLU A 938 4.00 -19.49 11.68
C GLU A 938 2.53 -19.54 12.13
N ALA A 939 2.16 -18.75 13.15
CA ALA A 939 0.79 -18.53 13.57
C ALA A 939 -0.09 -18.07 12.39
N PHE A 940 0.39 -17.10 11.61
CA PHE A 940 -0.35 -16.63 10.44
C PHE A 940 -0.43 -17.68 9.32
N GLN A 941 0.59 -18.54 9.13
CA GLN A 941 0.46 -19.66 8.19
C GLN A 941 -0.58 -20.69 8.63
N LEU A 942 -0.63 -21.01 9.93
CA LEU A 942 -1.62 -21.91 10.50
C LEU A 942 -3.03 -21.34 10.34
N TRP A 943 -3.24 -20.06 10.72
CA TRP A 943 -4.50 -19.36 10.49
C TRP A 943 -4.88 -19.32 9.01
N ASN A 944 -3.93 -18.97 8.13
CA ASN A 944 -4.18 -18.85 6.70
C ASN A 944 -4.56 -20.19 6.04
N THR A 945 -4.03 -21.30 6.56
CA THR A 945 -4.26 -22.65 6.02
C THR A 945 -5.52 -23.32 6.58
N SER A 946 -5.76 -23.24 7.90
CA SER A 946 -6.82 -24.00 8.59
C SER A 946 -7.72 -23.17 9.52
N ARG A 947 -7.51 -21.84 9.63
CA ARG A 947 -8.22 -20.94 10.56
C ARG A 947 -8.10 -21.35 12.04
N THR A 948 -6.98 -21.99 12.39
CA THR A 948 -6.60 -22.39 13.74
C THR A 948 -5.28 -21.72 14.15
N GLY A 949 -4.83 -21.93 15.39
CA GLY A 949 -3.64 -21.27 15.95
C GLY A 949 -3.97 -19.97 16.68
N PRO A 950 -2.99 -19.30 17.30
CA PRO A 950 -3.26 -18.17 18.20
C PRO A 950 -3.81 -16.94 17.46
N ASP A 951 -3.49 -16.76 16.18
CA ASP A 951 -4.06 -15.70 15.33
C ASP A 951 -5.57 -15.86 15.09
N ALA A 952 -6.15 -17.03 15.39
CA ALA A 952 -7.60 -17.29 15.33
C ALA A 952 -8.38 -16.76 16.55
N PHE A 953 -7.71 -16.13 17.51
CA PHE A 953 -8.31 -15.54 18.71
C PHE A 953 -7.67 -14.17 19.05
N PHE A 954 -8.26 -13.38 19.95
CA PHE A 954 -7.78 -12.04 20.29
C PHE A 954 -6.82 -12.05 21.49
N GLY A 955 -5.62 -11.50 21.31
CA GLY A 955 -4.73 -11.06 22.40
C GLY A 955 -4.22 -12.14 23.36
N ARG A 956 -4.74 -13.37 23.28
CA ARG A 956 -4.59 -14.45 24.26
C ARG A 956 -5.11 -14.03 25.64
N LEU A 957 -6.25 -13.35 25.60
CA LEU A 957 -7.09 -12.97 26.72
C LEU A 957 -8.17 -14.04 26.91
N ASP A 958 -7.81 -15.12 27.57
CA ASP A 958 -8.64 -16.32 27.62
C ASP A 958 -9.67 -16.27 28.76
N GLN A 959 -9.46 -15.40 29.78
CA GLN A 959 -10.27 -15.30 31.00
C GLN A 959 -10.35 -13.87 31.56
N ILE A 960 -11.46 -13.52 32.22
CA ILE A 960 -11.72 -12.18 32.79
C ILE A 960 -12.24 -12.30 34.22
N ALA A 961 -11.78 -11.42 35.12
CA ALA A 961 -12.32 -11.27 36.48
C ALA A 961 -13.13 -9.96 36.62
N TRP A 962 -14.41 -10.08 36.98
CA TRP A 962 -15.31 -8.98 37.28
C TRP A 962 -15.49 -8.85 38.79
N VAL A 963 -14.96 -7.79 39.40
CA VAL A 963 -14.72 -7.75 40.85
C VAL A 963 -15.48 -6.60 41.51
N ARG A 964 -16.15 -6.91 42.63
CA ARG A 964 -16.87 -5.93 43.44
C ARG A 964 -16.07 -5.59 44.69
N ILE A 965 -15.69 -4.33 44.86
CA ILE A 965 -15.18 -3.80 46.14
C ILE A 965 -16.28 -3.95 47.22
N PRO A 966 -15.97 -4.48 48.43
CA PRO A 966 -16.92 -4.60 49.52
C PRO A 966 -17.59 -3.28 49.91
N SER A 967 -18.88 -3.32 50.25
CA SER A 967 -19.69 -2.12 50.55
C SER A 967 -19.31 -1.40 51.84
N ASN A 968 -18.50 -2.02 52.70
CA ASN A 968 -17.90 -1.41 53.90
C ASN A 968 -16.47 -0.91 53.68
N SER A 969 -15.99 -0.89 52.43
CA SER A 969 -14.66 -0.36 52.07
C SER A 969 -14.57 1.14 52.31
N SER A 970 -13.39 1.62 52.72
CA SER A 970 -13.09 3.04 52.88
C SER A 970 -13.21 3.83 51.57
N VAL A 971 -13.19 3.18 50.41
CA VAL A 971 -13.48 3.77 49.09
C VAL A 971 -14.86 4.44 49.06
N PHE A 972 -15.86 3.88 49.75
CA PHE A 972 -17.23 4.39 49.78
C PHE A 972 -17.59 5.15 51.06
N ALA A 973 -16.61 5.45 51.93
CA ALA A 973 -16.85 6.12 53.20
C ALA A 973 -17.46 7.53 53.05
N ASN A 974 -17.16 8.22 51.94
CA ASN A 974 -17.62 9.58 51.63
C ASN A 974 -18.32 9.69 50.27
N THR A 975 -18.67 8.58 49.63
CA THR A 975 -19.21 8.55 48.25
C THR A 975 -20.07 7.30 48.08
N PRO A 976 -21.28 7.38 47.49
CA PRO A 976 -22.10 6.20 47.26
C PRO A 976 -21.43 5.17 46.35
N ASP A 977 -21.83 3.92 46.50
CA ASP A 977 -21.53 2.81 45.59
C ASP A 977 -21.89 3.23 44.14
N THR A 978 -20.93 3.14 43.22
CA THR A 978 -21.06 3.69 41.85
C THR A 978 -21.57 2.67 40.84
N SER A 979 -21.70 1.41 41.26
CA SER A 979 -22.19 0.32 40.42
C SER A 979 -23.71 0.41 40.17
N SER A 980 -24.21 -0.38 39.22
CA SER A 980 -25.65 -0.49 38.95
C SER A 980 -26.46 -1.18 40.05
N GLY A 981 -25.84 -2.07 40.82
CA GLY A 981 -26.51 -2.93 41.78
C GLY A 981 -25.58 -3.99 42.36
N PRO A 982 -26.07 -4.85 43.28
CA PRO A 982 -25.22 -5.76 44.06
C PRO A 982 -24.53 -6.87 43.24
N ASN A 983 -25.04 -7.21 42.05
CA ASN A 983 -24.47 -8.17 41.11
C ASN A 983 -23.58 -7.51 40.03
N SER A 984 -23.18 -6.26 40.22
CA SER A 984 -22.39 -5.48 39.27
C SER A 984 -20.95 -5.30 39.75
N ALA A 985 -20.00 -5.23 38.83
CA ALA A 985 -18.60 -5.03 39.18
C ALA A 985 -18.27 -3.56 39.49
N HIS A 986 -17.20 -3.34 40.25
CA HIS A 986 -16.56 -2.03 40.41
C HIS A 986 -15.35 -1.89 39.45
N TYR A 987 -14.58 -2.97 39.27
CA TYR A 987 -13.50 -3.02 38.29
C TYR A 987 -13.43 -4.38 37.57
N GLU A 988 -12.79 -4.35 36.41
CA GLU A 988 -12.42 -5.50 35.59
C GLU A 988 -10.92 -5.77 35.72
N LEU A 989 -10.52 -7.05 35.69
CA LEU A 989 -9.16 -7.51 35.43
C LEU A 989 -9.22 -8.45 34.22
N ALA A 990 -8.78 -7.99 33.05
CA ALA A 990 -8.65 -8.81 31.85
C ALA A 990 -7.31 -9.57 31.92
N LEU A 991 -7.33 -10.89 32.14
CA LEU A 991 -6.16 -11.68 32.51
C LEU A 991 -5.51 -12.34 31.30
N ALA A 992 -4.30 -11.90 30.94
CA ALA A 992 -3.52 -12.41 29.80
C ALA A 992 -2.05 -12.63 30.20
N GLY A 993 -1.42 -13.70 29.70
CA GLY A 993 -0.06 -14.06 30.09
C GLY A 993 0.59 -15.19 29.29
N SER A 994 1.80 -15.53 29.72
CA SER A 994 2.68 -16.56 29.14
C SER A 994 3.48 -17.25 30.25
N ALA A 995 4.38 -18.18 29.89
CA ALA A 995 5.25 -18.83 30.87
C ALA A 995 6.17 -17.86 31.67
N THR A 996 6.40 -16.65 31.16
CA THR A 996 7.33 -15.65 31.74
C THR A 996 6.65 -14.50 32.46
N SER A 997 5.33 -14.34 32.33
CA SER A 997 4.59 -13.19 32.89
C SER A 997 3.08 -13.38 32.87
N ILE A 998 2.38 -12.75 33.82
CA ILE A 998 0.93 -12.56 33.79
C ILE A 998 0.59 -11.09 34.00
N SER A 999 -0.34 -10.58 33.20
CA SER A 999 -0.79 -9.19 33.19
C SER A 999 -2.30 -9.09 33.39
N SER A 1000 -2.72 -7.94 33.91
CA SER A 1000 -4.11 -7.54 34.01
C SER A 1000 -4.30 -6.25 33.23
N GLY A 1001 -5.15 -6.29 32.20
CA GLY A 1001 -5.84 -5.12 31.69
C GLY A 1001 -6.88 -4.67 32.71
N SER A 1002 -6.48 -3.79 33.63
CA SER A 1002 -7.31 -3.34 34.74
C SER A 1002 -8.13 -2.12 34.33
N SER A 1003 -9.44 -2.14 34.62
CA SER A 1003 -10.32 -1.04 34.25
C SER A 1003 -11.40 -0.72 35.28
N VAL A 1004 -11.77 0.56 35.39
CA VAL A 1004 -12.90 1.01 36.22
C VAL A 1004 -14.17 0.93 35.40
N VAL A 1005 -15.05 0.00 35.76
CA VAL A 1005 -16.26 -0.36 34.98
C VAL A 1005 -17.57 0.15 35.61
N SER A 1006 -17.44 0.96 36.66
CA SER A 1006 -18.51 1.76 37.24
C SER A 1006 -18.06 3.22 37.51
N PRO A 1007 -17.48 3.93 36.52
CA PRO A 1007 -16.91 5.26 36.76
C PRO A 1007 -17.99 6.30 37.10
N ALA A 1008 -17.69 7.17 38.06
CA ALA A 1008 -18.48 8.34 38.42
C ALA A 1008 -18.09 9.59 37.61
N SER A 1009 -16.87 9.65 37.08
CA SER A 1009 -16.42 10.72 36.17
C SER A 1009 -17.33 10.84 34.96
N ARG A 1010 -17.58 12.08 34.51
CA ARG A 1010 -18.36 12.38 33.31
C ARG A 1010 -17.68 13.45 32.48
N GLY A 1011 -17.77 13.27 31.18
CA GLY A 1011 -17.11 14.07 30.17
C GLY A 1011 -18.06 14.69 29.15
N SER A 1012 -17.48 15.24 28.08
CA SER A 1012 -18.22 15.78 26.94
C SER A 1012 -17.56 15.53 25.57
N VAL A 1013 -18.36 15.66 24.51
CA VAL A 1013 -17.93 15.79 23.12
C VAL A 1013 -18.46 17.11 22.58
N THR A 1014 -17.57 18.05 22.26
CA THR A 1014 -17.92 19.41 21.82
C THR A 1014 -17.22 19.80 20.52
N LEU A 1015 -17.61 20.93 19.93
CA LEU A 1015 -17.04 21.40 18.66
C LEU A 1015 -15.80 22.26 18.87
N LYS A 1016 -14.75 22.00 18.08
CA LYS A 1016 -13.58 22.88 17.98
C LYS A 1016 -13.82 24.08 17.04
N THR A 1017 -14.58 23.87 15.97
CA THR A 1017 -14.88 24.84 14.91
C THR A 1017 -16.28 24.56 14.33
N SER A 1018 -16.75 25.41 13.40
CA SER A 1018 -17.93 25.15 12.58
C SER A 1018 -17.65 24.33 11.30
N ASN A 1019 -16.45 23.77 11.14
CA ASN A 1019 -16.12 22.90 10.00
C ASN A 1019 -16.44 21.42 10.33
N PRO A 1020 -17.43 20.78 9.69
CA PRO A 1020 -17.86 19.42 10.02
C PRO A 1020 -16.84 18.32 9.62
N PHE A 1021 -15.70 18.70 9.05
CA PHE A 1021 -14.58 17.80 8.73
C PHE A 1021 -13.49 17.77 9.78
N ASP A 1022 -13.39 18.79 10.64
CA ASP A 1022 -12.45 18.80 11.76
C ASP A 1022 -12.81 17.69 12.77
N ALA A 1023 -11.88 17.40 13.69
CA ALA A 1023 -12.14 16.53 14.82
C ALA A 1023 -12.87 17.29 15.95
N PRO A 1024 -13.82 16.65 16.66
CA PRO A 1024 -14.41 17.21 17.88
C PRO A 1024 -13.37 17.32 19.00
N LEU A 1025 -13.69 18.13 20.01
CA LEU A 1025 -13.02 18.09 21.30
C LEU A 1025 -13.67 16.96 22.12
N ILE A 1026 -12.91 15.90 22.40
CA ILE A 1026 -13.36 14.76 23.20
C ILE A 1026 -12.72 14.86 24.57
N ASP A 1027 -13.52 14.98 25.62
CA ASP A 1027 -13.04 15.03 27.00
C ASP A 1027 -13.76 13.96 27.82
N PRO A 1028 -13.21 12.75 28.02
CA PRO A 1028 -13.80 11.74 28.88
C PRO A 1028 -13.81 12.10 30.38
N GLY A 1029 -13.04 13.12 30.78
CA GLY A 1029 -12.93 13.56 32.17
C GLY A 1029 -12.32 12.51 33.10
N TYR A 1030 -11.40 11.65 32.62
CA TYR A 1030 -10.88 10.51 33.40
C TYR A 1030 -10.35 10.94 34.78
N PHE A 1031 -10.77 10.24 35.84
CA PHE A 1031 -10.38 10.50 37.23
C PHE A 1031 -10.63 11.96 37.67
N SER A 1032 -11.72 12.57 37.19
CA SER A 1032 -12.28 13.83 37.71
C SER A 1032 -13.07 13.60 39.01
N ALA A 1033 -13.58 12.39 39.22
CA ALA A 1033 -14.09 11.93 40.51
C ALA A 1033 -13.01 11.11 41.25
N ASP A 1034 -12.71 11.47 42.51
CA ASP A 1034 -11.66 10.80 43.32
C ASP A 1034 -11.95 9.31 43.58
N VAL A 1035 -13.24 8.94 43.61
CA VAL A 1035 -13.68 7.55 43.79
C VAL A 1035 -13.19 6.65 42.65
N ASP A 1036 -13.11 7.14 41.42
CA ASP A 1036 -12.67 6.34 40.27
C ASP A 1036 -11.19 5.98 40.40
N LEU A 1037 -10.37 6.91 40.89
CA LEU A 1037 -8.96 6.64 41.15
C LEU A 1037 -8.77 5.73 42.38
N ALA A 1038 -9.68 5.80 43.36
CA ALA A 1038 -9.70 4.85 44.48
C ALA A 1038 -10.10 3.43 44.05
N ILE A 1039 -11.11 3.29 43.17
CA ILE A 1039 -11.47 2.01 42.54
C ILE A 1039 -10.30 1.48 41.69
N ALA A 1040 -9.62 2.36 40.93
CA ALA A 1040 -8.43 1.99 40.17
C ALA A 1040 -7.30 1.45 41.06
N ARG A 1041 -7.01 2.09 42.21
CA ARG A 1041 -6.05 1.55 43.19
C ARG A 1041 -6.49 0.21 43.78
N GLU A 1042 -7.78 0.03 44.06
CA GLU A 1042 -8.32 -1.26 44.52
C GLU A 1042 -8.31 -2.35 43.44
N SER A 1043 -8.29 -2.02 42.15
CA SER A 1043 -8.08 -3.01 41.09
C SER A 1043 -6.65 -3.58 41.10
N VAL A 1044 -5.64 -2.72 41.30
CA VAL A 1044 -4.24 -3.16 41.43
C VAL A 1044 -4.08 -4.03 42.69
N ARG A 1045 -4.67 -3.61 43.81
CA ARG A 1045 -4.73 -4.42 45.04
C ARG A 1045 -5.51 -5.72 44.85
N GLY A 1046 -6.56 -5.71 44.02
CA GLY A 1046 -7.28 -6.89 43.56
C GLY A 1046 -6.35 -7.88 42.87
N PHE A 1047 -5.55 -7.40 41.91
CA PHE A 1047 -4.60 -8.25 41.20
C PHE A 1047 -3.49 -8.80 42.13
N PHE A 1048 -3.00 -8.02 43.11
CA PHE A 1048 -2.15 -8.55 44.19
C PHE A 1048 -2.84 -9.66 45.01
N ARG A 1049 -4.12 -9.51 45.36
CA ARG A 1049 -4.90 -10.56 46.05
C ARG A 1049 -5.09 -11.80 45.17
N PHE A 1050 -5.26 -11.62 43.86
CA PHE A 1050 -5.39 -12.71 42.90
C PHE A 1050 -4.10 -13.53 42.76
N ILE A 1051 -2.98 -12.83 42.58
CA ILE A 1051 -1.64 -13.42 42.43
C ILE A 1051 -1.10 -14.02 43.75
N ALA A 1052 -1.68 -13.66 44.90
CA ALA A 1052 -1.39 -14.30 46.19
C ALA A 1052 -1.96 -15.73 46.35
N ALA A 1053 -2.77 -16.23 45.41
CA ALA A 1053 -3.34 -17.58 45.46
C ALA A 1053 -2.24 -18.67 45.53
N PRO A 1054 -2.43 -19.76 46.30
CA PRO A 1054 -1.44 -20.84 46.45
C PRO A 1054 -0.83 -21.37 45.15
N ILE A 1055 -1.59 -21.46 44.05
CA ILE A 1055 -1.13 -21.96 42.75
C ILE A 1055 -0.01 -21.14 42.09
N TRP A 1056 0.13 -19.85 42.41
CA TRP A 1056 1.18 -18.99 41.86
C TRP A 1056 2.50 -19.10 42.62
N LYS A 1057 2.50 -19.61 43.87
CA LYS A 1057 3.63 -19.50 44.80
C LYS A 1057 4.94 -20.16 44.36
N SER A 1058 4.87 -21.16 43.47
CA SER A 1058 6.05 -21.86 42.94
C SER A 1058 6.61 -21.25 41.65
N VAL A 1059 5.88 -20.32 41.02
CA VAL A 1059 6.22 -19.74 39.71
C VAL A 1059 6.28 -18.21 39.71
N LEU A 1060 5.79 -17.54 40.75
CA LEU A 1060 5.80 -16.08 40.87
C LEU A 1060 7.20 -15.54 41.19
N VAL A 1061 7.74 -14.67 40.34
CA VAL A 1061 9.03 -13.99 40.55
C VAL A 1061 8.83 -12.66 41.29
N GLY A 1062 7.89 -11.83 40.84
CA GLY A 1062 7.60 -10.53 41.45
C GLY A 1062 6.76 -9.61 40.56
N PRO A 1063 6.36 -8.41 41.03
CA PRO A 1063 5.65 -7.43 40.21
C PRO A 1063 6.58 -6.82 39.15
N THR A 1064 6.06 -6.63 37.93
CA THR A 1064 6.79 -6.02 36.82
C THR A 1064 6.92 -4.51 37.04
N ALA A 1065 8.13 -3.95 36.89
CA ALA A 1065 8.39 -2.53 37.08
C ALA A 1065 7.53 -1.65 36.15
N PRO A 1066 7.01 -0.48 36.61
CA PRO A 1066 7.31 0.22 37.86
C PRO A 1066 6.53 -0.24 39.09
N LEU A 1067 5.71 -1.30 39.00
CA LEU A 1067 4.96 -1.80 40.15
C LEU A 1067 5.90 -2.47 41.17
N ILE A 1068 5.61 -2.30 42.47
CA ILE A 1068 6.39 -2.89 43.56
C ILE A 1068 5.47 -3.51 44.62
N ASN A 1069 5.99 -4.48 45.37
CA ASN A 1069 5.30 -5.06 46.52
C ASN A 1069 5.01 -3.96 47.57
N ASN A 1070 3.78 -3.94 48.10
CA ASN A 1070 3.31 -2.94 49.06
C ASN A 1070 3.43 -1.47 48.55
N ALA A 1071 3.26 -1.24 47.24
CA ALA A 1071 3.28 0.11 46.67
C ALA A 1071 2.30 1.08 47.39
N PRO A 1072 2.76 2.26 47.84
CA PRO A 1072 1.91 3.25 48.50
C PRO A 1072 0.95 3.92 47.51
N ASP A 1073 -0.19 4.43 48.01
CA ASP A 1073 -1.23 5.06 47.19
C ASP A 1073 -0.70 6.18 46.27
N ALA A 1074 0.34 6.92 46.68
CA ALA A 1074 0.99 7.93 45.84
C ALA A 1074 1.64 7.34 44.57
N LEU A 1075 2.39 6.23 44.71
CA LEU A 1075 3.02 5.53 43.59
C LEU A 1075 1.97 4.83 42.72
N LEU A 1076 0.94 4.21 43.33
CA LEU A 1076 -0.17 3.63 42.57
C LEU A 1076 -0.89 4.69 41.74
N ASN A 1077 -1.17 5.87 42.33
CA ASN A 1077 -1.77 6.99 41.61
C ASN A 1077 -0.87 7.48 40.46
N GLU A 1078 0.44 7.59 40.67
CA GLU A 1078 1.38 7.98 39.61
C GLU A 1078 1.38 6.97 38.46
N ILE A 1079 1.50 5.67 38.74
CA ILE A 1079 1.47 4.59 37.75
C ILE A 1079 0.14 4.63 36.96
N ILE A 1080 -1.00 4.67 37.65
CA ILE A 1080 -2.33 4.71 37.02
C ILE A 1080 -2.46 5.96 36.14
N ARG A 1081 -2.13 7.16 36.66
CA ARG A 1081 -2.25 8.41 35.89
C ARG A 1081 -1.25 8.48 34.72
N ASN A 1082 -0.12 7.78 34.77
CA ASN A 1082 0.86 7.71 33.67
C ASN A 1082 0.58 6.61 32.63
N THR A 1083 -0.09 5.52 33.00
CA THR A 1083 -0.35 4.37 32.09
C THR A 1083 -1.78 4.27 31.55
N THR A 1084 -2.75 4.97 32.16
CA THR A 1084 -4.16 4.92 31.71
C THR A 1084 -4.33 5.34 30.25
N SER A 1085 -5.26 4.65 29.59
CA SER A 1085 -5.69 4.78 28.20
C SER A 1085 -7.23 4.68 28.14
N SER A 1086 -7.81 4.81 26.96
CA SER A 1086 -9.24 4.55 26.74
C SER A 1086 -9.48 3.05 26.65
N GLY A 1087 -10.44 2.53 27.40
CA GLY A 1087 -11.03 1.20 27.19
C GLY A 1087 -11.91 1.13 25.94
N ALA A 1088 -12.01 2.21 25.17
CA ALA A 1088 -12.68 2.26 23.87
C ALA A 1088 -14.19 1.99 23.93
N HIS A 1089 -14.82 2.27 25.08
CA HIS A 1089 -16.24 2.04 25.43
C HIS A 1089 -17.08 3.33 25.67
N PRO A 1090 -16.94 4.42 24.89
CA PRO A 1090 -17.70 5.66 25.09
C PRO A 1090 -19.22 5.44 24.93
N ILE A 1091 -20.01 5.98 25.86
CA ILE A 1091 -21.48 6.03 25.85
C ILE A 1091 -22.01 7.42 26.27
N GLY A 1092 -23.34 7.59 26.29
CA GLY A 1092 -24.02 8.68 27.02
C GLY A 1092 -24.17 10.03 26.31
N THR A 1093 -23.44 10.28 25.22
CA THR A 1093 -23.43 11.58 24.53
C THR A 1093 -24.73 11.97 23.80
N ALA A 1094 -25.71 11.07 23.78
CA ALA A 1094 -27.08 11.33 23.38
C ALA A 1094 -28.09 10.58 24.30
N SER A 1095 -27.80 10.50 25.60
CA SER A 1095 -28.54 9.70 26.60
C SER A 1095 -30.05 9.67 26.40
N MET A 1096 -30.61 8.45 26.40
CA MET A 1096 -32.05 8.22 26.53
C MET A 1096 -32.53 8.53 27.94
N SER A 1097 -33.77 9.00 28.04
CA SER A 1097 -34.34 9.60 29.24
C SER A 1097 -35.87 9.66 29.13
N PRO A 1098 -36.61 9.90 30.23
CA PRO A 1098 -38.05 10.10 30.15
C PRO A 1098 -38.36 11.32 29.27
N LEU A 1099 -39.42 11.25 28.45
CA LEU A 1099 -39.75 12.27 27.44
C LEU A 1099 -39.72 13.71 27.98
N ASN A 1100 -40.30 13.92 29.16
CA ASN A 1100 -40.42 15.23 29.81
C ASN A 1100 -39.28 15.55 30.80
N ALA A 1101 -38.25 14.72 30.91
CA ALA A 1101 -37.11 15.02 31.78
C ALA A 1101 -36.26 16.18 31.22
N PRO A 1102 -35.73 17.08 32.08
CA PRO A 1102 -34.96 18.25 31.66
C PRO A 1102 -33.51 17.93 31.21
N TRP A 1103 -33.17 16.65 31.12
CA TRP A 1103 -31.86 16.13 30.72
C TRP A 1103 -32.04 15.03 29.67
N GLY A 1104 -30.92 14.60 29.06
CA GLY A 1104 -30.90 13.64 27.96
C GLY A 1104 -31.20 14.27 26.61
N VAL A 1105 -31.12 13.47 25.56
CA VAL A 1105 -31.27 13.89 24.15
C VAL A 1105 -32.42 13.17 23.47
N VAL A 1106 -32.64 11.90 23.81
CA VAL A 1106 -33.75 11.10 23.28
C VAL A 1106 -34.72 10.63 24.35
N ASP A 1107 -35.94 10.30 23.92
CA ASP A 1107 -36.98 9.67 24.73
C ASP A 1107 -36.73 8.14 24.88
N PRO A 1108 -37.58 7.37 25.59
CA PRO A 1108 -37.40 5.93 25.73
C PRO A 1108 -37.62 5.14 24.42
N ASN A 1109 -38.27 5.74 23.41
CA ASN A 1109 -38.38 5.20 22.05
C ASN A 1109 -37.18 5.58 21.16
N LEU A 1110 -36.18 6.27 21.73
CA LEU A 1110 -34.97 6.78 21.10
C LEU A 1110 -35.18 7.93 20.09
N LEU A 1111 -36.36 8.55 20.07
CA LEU A 1111 -36.66 9.72 19.24
C LEU A 1111 -36.03 10.99 19.83
N LEU A 1112 -35.52 11.87 18.96
CA LEU A 1112 -34.95 13.16 19.39
C LEU A 1112 -36.00 14.02 20.11
N LYS A 1113 -35.69 14.44 21.34
CA LYS A 1113 -36.58 15.27 22.16
C LYS A 1113 -36.98 16.56 21.45
N HIS A 1114 -38.26 16.92 21.61
CA HIS A 1114 -38.88 18.13 21.05
C HIS A 1114 -38.84 18.24 19.51
N ALA A 1115 -38.58 17.13 18.81
CA ALA A 1115 -38.50 17.04 17.36
C ALA A 1115 -39.21 15.80 16.81
N SER A 1116 -39.12 15.59 15.49
CA SER A 1116 -39.78 14.49 14.77
C SER A 1116 -38.97 14.03 13.54
N GLY A 1117 -39.14 12.76 13.15
CA GLY A 1117 -38.47 12.21 11.97
C GLY A 1117 -36.96 11.98 12.13
N LEU A 1118 -36.43 12.09 13.35
CA LEU A 1118 -35.03 11.84 13.68
C LEU A 1118 -34.93 11.00 14.95
N ARG A 1119 -34.20 9.89 14.87
CA ARG A 1119 -33.94 8.93 15.94
C ARG A 1119 -32.43 8.78 16.14
N VAL A 1120 -32.01 8.39 17.33
CA VAL A 1120 -30.61 8.01 17.61
C VAL A 1120 -30.59 6.56 18.04
N VAL A 1121 -29.77 5.72 17.41
CA VAL A 1121 -29.61 4.31 17.76
C VAL A 1121 -28.13 3.94 17.60
N ASP A 1122 -27.37 4.19 18.66
CA ASP A 1122 -26.01 3.67 18.87
C ASP A 1122 -25.63 3.82 20.36
N ALA A 1123 -24.38 3.54 20.70
CA ALA A 1123 -23.82 3.62 22.05
C ALA A 1123 -24.07 4.96 22.78
N SER A 1124 -24.27 6.07 22.05
CA SER A 1124 -24.56 7.39 22.61
C SER A 1124 -25.82 7.45 23.46
N VAL A 1125 -26.82 6.58 23.20
CA VAL A 1125 -28.10 6.62 23.93
C VAL A 1125 -28.04 5.94 25.30
N LEU A 1126 -27.08 5.03 25.54
CA LEU A 1126 -26.96 4.35 26.84
C LEU A 1126 -26.64 5.39 27.92
N PRO A 1127 -27.46 5.56 28.97
CA PRO A 1127 -27.30 6.67 29.92
C PRO A 1127 -26.20 6.42 30.98
N PHE A 1128 -25.81 5.16 31.16
CA PHE A 1128 -24.67 4.70 31.95
C PHE A 1128 -23.93 3.64 31.14
N VAL A 1129 -22.63 3.48 31.41
CA VAL A 1129 -21.86 2.36 30.86
C VAL A 1129 -22.21 1.09 31.65
N PRO A 1130 -22.48 -0.05 30.98
CA PRO A 1130 -22.64 -1.32 31.67
C PRO A 1130 -21.30 -1.82 32.20
N CYS A 1131 -21.29 -2.68 33.23
CA CYS A 1131 -20.07 -3.39 33.63
C CYS A 1131 -19.72 -4.51 32.62
N ALA A 1132 -19.35 -4.10 31.40
CA ALA A 1132 -19.04 -4.95 30.25
C ALA A 1132 -18.33 -4.19 29.12
N HIS A 1133 -17.76 -4.94 28.19
CA HIS A 1133 -17.40 -4.44 26.86
C HIS A 1133 -18.67 -4.11 26.06
N THR A 1134 -18.80 -2.87 25.58
CA THR A 1134 -20.12 -2.31 25.20
C THR A 1134 -20.78 -2.94 23.95
N GLN A 1135 -20.10 -3.78 23.17
CA GLN A 1135 -20.66 -4.23 21.89
C GLN A 1135 -21.91 -5.12 21.99
N ALA A 1136 -22.00 -5.99 23.00
CA ALA A 1136 -23.19 -6.84 23.17
C ALA A 1136 -24.42 -5.98 23.53
N ALA A 1137 -24.25 -5.03 24.46
CA ALA A 1137 -25.27 -4.05 24.79
C ALA A 1137 -25.75 -3.27 23.55
N ILE A 1138 -24.81 -2.84 22.69
CA ILE A 1138 -25.13 -2.13 21.44
C ILE A 1138 -25.96 -3.01 20.49
N TYR A 1139 -25.62 -4.29 20.30
CA TYR A 1139 -26.44 -5.21 19.49
C TYR A 1139 -27.86 -5.38 20.08
N ILE A 1140 -27.96 -5.63 21.39
CA ILE A 1140 -29.22 -5.85 22.11
C ILE A 1140 -30.16 -4.65 21.99
N ILE A 1141 -29.67 -3.42 22.23
CA ILE A 1141 -30.52 -2.22 22.08
C ILE A 1141 -30.91 -1.95 20.63
N SER A 1142 -30.05 -2.28 19.66
CA SER A 1142 -30.32 -2.05 18.24
C SER A 1142 -31.36 -3.02 17.69
N GLU A 1143 -31.36 -4.26 18.17
CA GLU A 1143 -32.40 -5.24 17.88
C GLU A 1143 -33.78 -4.82 18.43
N ARG A 1144 -33.83 -4.32 19.67
CA ARG A 1144 -35.06 -3.74 20.22
C ARG A 1144 -35.49 -2.49 19.44
N ALA A 1145 -34.55 -1.59 19.14
CA ALA A 1145 -34.82 -0.36 18.40
C ALA A 1145 -35.40 -0.64 17.00
N ALA A 1146 -34.91 -1.66 16.30
CA ALA A 1146 -35.46 -2.08 15.02
C ALA A 1146 -36.95 -2.45 15.11
N ASP A 1147 -37.35 -3.20 16.14
CA ASP A 1147 -38.74 -3.62 16.31
C ASP A 1147 -39.62 -2.49 16.88
N ILE A 1148 -39.08 -1.53 17.64
CA ILE A 1148 -39.76 -0.25 17.97
C ILE A 1148 -40.02 0.59 16.70
N ILE A 1149 -39.03 0.70 15.80
CA ILE A 1149 -39.18 1.44 14.53
C ILE A 1149 -40.23 0.75 13.65
N LYS A 1150 -40.18 -0.58 13.51
CA LYS A 1150 -41.21 -1.33 12.77
C LYS A 1150 -42.60 -1.06 13.34
N ALA A 1151 -42.80 -1.16 14.66
CA ALA A 1151 -44.09 -0.94 15.30
C ALA A 1151 -44.63 0.49 15.14
N ALA A 1152 -43.75 1.49 14.94
CA ALA A 1152 -44.14 2.88 14.67
C ALA A 1152 -44.56 3.15 13.21
N HIS A 1153 -44.29 2.23 12.28
CA HIS A 1153 -44.51 2.38 10.83
C HIS A 1153 -45.13 1.13 10.18
N ALA A 1154 -45.85 0.31 10.96
CA ALA A 1154 -46.49 -0.95 10.56
C ALA A 1154 -47.87 -0.75 9.91
#